data_AF-A0A6N7Q4W2-F1
#
_entry.id   AF-A0A6N7Q4W2-F1
#
_cell.length_a   1.000
_cell.length_b   1.000
_cell.length_c   1.000
_cell.angle_alpha   90.00
_cell.angle_beta   90.00
_cell.angle_gamma   90.00
#
_symmetry.space_group_name_H-M   'P 1'
#
loop_
_entity.id
_entity.type
_entity.pdbx_description
1 polymer ?
#
loop_
_entity_poly.entity_id
_entity_poly.type
_entity_poly.pdbx_seq_one_letter_code
_entity_poly.pdbx_strand_id
1 'polypeptide(L)'
;MRFRRLLPLCFLPALHLFVPGCSVDVAEFDIADAVATIDTRARPGDVVNVQVDARNSGQATWVPGEVTLALGEGQAFPSASLALAGEVEPGARGTFTGKLTSPVRTGLFKLNLDANYEGARFGDTITTPATELTCSDGVYCNGAERLVAGQCVSGTNPCDDGAECTTDTCDEAKDTCAHELGPSCAACTSDCTPDCTGKACGDDGCGGVCATCPAGEACVNATNECKPANQPGSCAAPLELLPAGTALLGVHQIQGDTTGGLHESVPTCNSTSTAAETVYTFTLTEKMGIEARVSGYDTVIHLRKDDTATPGNECIGYNTAANAGCSDDASPPGDYGSRVDAALDPGTYYLIVDGFDASQYGPFDLQVKFTVDGCVPHCDGLFCGTDDGCGGDCGTCPAGEACTAEGRCRPDPCVPDCGGKQCGDDGCGGTCGTCAEGSLCVPATSKCQVFADCDNEAPVCDPPCGAGEFCGTDCGCHAANEAMPDLVIDEKRLLEEILFDELDVSENSCAFIEECVGGTGKRKLLRFSVEAKNQGMATLTVPPPAERPDLFLFSPCHGHYHFNGFATYALLDKDGKEIVAGRKQAYCMEDTQQIAQGPNVGCNKIYSCEDQGIQRGWSDLYGNTLDCQWLDITDVAPGEYFIQVKLNPSREFEEVSLDNNTATVPVTIQ
;
A
#
# COMPACT_ATOMS: atom_id res chain seq x y z
N MET A 1 11.50 -72.25 0.79
CA MET A 1 12.08 -73.01 1.93
C MET A 1 11.51 -72.44 3.22
N ARG A 2 11.07 -73.31 4.13
CA ARG A 2 10.48 -72.95 5.43
C ARG A 2 11.53 -72.35 6.37
N PHE A 3 11.21 -71.27 7.07
CA PHE A 3 11.62 -71.07 8.46
C PHE A 3 10.46 -70.45 9.26
N ARG A 4 10.26 -70.98 10.47
CA ARG A 4 9.11 -70.81 11.37
C ARG A 4 9.39 -69.69 12.39
N ARG A 5 8.33 -68.92 12.67
CA ARG A 5 7.87 -68.32 13.95
C ARG A 5 8.90 -67.98 15.04
N LEU A 6 8.87 -66.72 15.47
CA LEU A 6 8.91 -66.32 16.88
C LEU A 6 7.70 -65.40 17.14
N LEU A 7 6.72 -65.94 17.87
CA LEU A 7 5.68 -65.18 18.58
C LEU A 7 6.27 -64.79 19.95
N PRO A 8 6.03 -63.58 20.50
CA PRO A 8 6.07 -63.41 21.94
C PRO A 8 4.74 -63.91 22.53
N LEU A 9 4.83 -64.85 23.46
CA LEU A 9 3.72 -65.29 24.31
C LEU A 9 3.44 -64.19 25.35
N CYS A 10 2.27 -63.58 25.30
CA CYS A 10 1.70 -62.83 26.42
C CYS A 10 0.36 -63.48 26.81
N PHE A 11 0.40 -64.45 27.73
CA PHE A 11 -0.78 -64.84 28.51
C PHE A 11 -0.34 -65.60 29.77
N LEU A 12 -0.49 -64.97 30.93
CA LEU A 12 -0.87 -65.58 32.21
C LEU A 12 -1.24 -64.47 33.21
N PRO A 13 -2.37 -64.58 33.91
CA PRO A 13 -2.74 -63.66 34.97
C PRO A 13 -2.02 -64.04 36.28
N ALA A 14 -1.79 -63.02 37.12
CA ALA A 14 -1.26 -63.09 38.48
C ALA A 14 0.27 -63.29 38.63
N LEU A 15 1.03 -62.20 38.56
CA LEU A 15 2.00 -61.79 39.58
C LEU A 15 2.55 -60.39 39.24
N HIS A 16 2.40 -59.43 40.14
CA HIS A 16 3.09 -58.13 40.06
C HIS A 16 4.60 -58.34 40.24
N LEU A 17 5.33 -58.41 39.13
CA LEU A 17 6.77 -58.18 39.10
C LEU A 17 7.05 -57.16 37.99
N PHE A 18 7.47 -55.96 38.41
CA PHE A 18 8.00 -54.94 37.52
C PHE A 18 9.30 -55.46 36.87
N VAL A 19 9.26 -55.74 35.58
CA VAL A 19 10.44 -55.94 34.74
C VAL A 19 10.75 -54.59 34.08
N PRO A 20 11.91 -53.95 34.35
CA PRO A 20 12.33 -52.75 33.63
C PRO A 20 12.91 -53.17 32.28
N GLY A 21 12.23 -52.85 31.19
CA GLY A 21 12.69 -53.20 29.84
C GLY A 21 11.62 -53.21 28.73
N CYS A 22 10.39 -52.78 29.00
CA CYS A 22 9.31 -52.70 28.01
C CYS A 22 8.70 -51.28 27.93
N SER A 23 9.50 -50.22 28.06
CA SER A 23 9.08 -48.88 27.63
C SER A 23 9.54 -48.71 26.18
N VAL A 24 8.62 -48.40 25.28
CA VAL A 24 8.94 -48.06 23.89
C VAL A 24 9.76 -46.77 23.91
N ASP A 25 10.88 -46.70 23.19
CA ASP A 25 11.71 -45.49 23.17
C ASP A 25 10.97 -44.38 22.41
N VAL A 26 10.93 -43.15 22.93
CA VAL A 26 10.30 -42.00 22.26
C VAL A 26 10.90 -41.76 20.88
N ALA A 27 12.17 -42.15 20.65
CA ALA A 27 12.81 -42.08 19.35
C ALA A 27 12.18 -42.98 18.27
N GLU A 28 11.31 -43.92 18.65
CA GLU A 28 10.53 -44.73 17.73
C GLU A 28 9.22 -44.05 17.27
N PHE A 29 8.87 -42.91 17.85
CA PHE A 29 7.70 -42.11 17.47
C PHE A 29 8.12 -40.93 16.60
N ASP A 30 7.37 -40.70 15.52
CA ASP A 30 7.56 -39.54 14.66
C ASP A 30 6.25 -39.21 13.94
N ILE A 31 6.04 -37.92 13.65
CA ILE A 31 4.82 -37.36 13.03
C ILE A 31 5.20 -36.53 11.80
N ALA A 32 4.49 -36.75 10.70
CA ALA A 32 4.73 -36.04 9.44
C ALA A 32 3.41 -35.73 8.70
N ASP A 33 3.50 -34.88 7.68
CA ASP A 33 2.38 -34.52 6.79
C ASP A 33 1.11 -34.06 7.54
N ALA A 34 1.30 -33.37 8.67
CA ALA A 34 0.22 -32.91 9.52
C ALA A 34 -0.57 -31.78 8.85
N VAL A 35 -1.89 -31.90 8.88
CA VAL A 35 -2.84 -30.89 8.43
C VAL A 35 -3.74 -30.55 9.61
N ALA A 36 -3.61 -29.33 10.12
CA ALA A 36 -4.42 -28.83 11.22
C ALA A 36 -5.62 -28.03 10.69
N THR A 37 -6.78 -28.24 11.29
CA THR A 37 -7.99 -27.44 11.11
C THR A 37 -8.46 -26.94 12.48
N ILE A 38 -8.94 -25.71 12.52
CA ILE A 38 -9.41 -25.03 13.71
C ILE A 38 -10.64 -24.21 13.33
N ASP A 39 -11.57 -24.01 14.26
CA ASP A 39 -12.65 -23.05 14.04
C ASP A 39 -12.03 -21.69 13.68
N THR A 40 -12.43 -21.11 12.55
CA THR A 40 -11.83 -19.88 12.03
C THR A 40 -12.16 -18.66 12.89
N ARG A 41 -13.32 -18.69 13.57
CA ARG A 41 -13.78 -17.62 14.46
C ARG A 41 -14.51 -18.21 15.68
N ALA A 42 -14.29 -17.63 16.86
CA ALA A 42 -14.99 -17.95 18.10
C ALA A 42 -15.11 -16.72 19.02
N ARG A 43 -16.00 -16.77 20.01
CA ARG A 43 -16.04 -15.72 21.03
C ARG A 43 -14.94 -15.91 22.07
N PRO A 44 -14.47 -14.82 22.70
CA PRO A 44 -13.60 -14.91 23.87
C PRO A 44 -14.25 -15.73 25.01
N GLY A 45 -13.54 -16.76 25.49
CA GLY A 45 -14.03 -17.71 26.51
C GLY A 45 -14.84 -18.90 25.98
N ASP A 46 -15.20 -18.94 24.70
CA ASP A 46 -15.93 -20.05 24.10
C ASP A 46 -15.03 -21.26 23.78
N VAL A 47 -15.66 -22.36 23.35
CA VAL A 47 -14.94 -23.56 22.91
C VAL A 47 -14.55 -23.44 21.46
N VAL A 48 -13.26 -23.65 21.18
CA VAL A 48 -12.67 -23.76 19.85
C VAL A 48 -12.37 -25.23 19.56
N ASN A 49 -12.92 -25.75 18.47
CA ASN A 49 -12.67 -27.11 18.01
C ASN A 49 -11.37 -27.13 17.18
N VAL A 50 -10.52 -28.11 17.45
CA VAL A 50 -9.27 -28.33 16.72
C VAL A 50 -9.18 -29.79 16.29
N GLN A 51 -8.80 -30.01 15.04
CA GLN A 51 -8.51 -31.31 14.48
C GLN A 51 -7.15 -31.30 13.79
N VAL A 52 -6.39 -32.38 13.93
CA VAL A 52 -5.11 -32.56 13.22
C VAL A 52 -5.10 -33.94 12.59
N ASP A 53 -5.00 -33.98 11.27
CA ASP A 53 -4.79 -35.20 10.50
C ASP A 53 -3.31 -35.33 10.17
N ALA A 54 -2.67 -36.38 10.65
CA ALA A 54 -1.23 -36.55 10.50
C ALA A 54 -0.86 -38.00 10.17
N ARG A 55 0.31 -38.18 9.57
CA ARG A 55 0.88 -39.49 9.25
C ARG A 55 1.86 -39.90 10.34
N ASN A 56 1.75 -41.16 10.78
CA ASN A 56 2.77 -41.79 11.61
C ASN A 56 3.98 -42.14 10.74
N SER A 57 5.07 -41.38 10.85
CA SER A 57 6.34 -41.63 10.15
C SER A 57 7.32 -42.45 10.99
N GLY A 58 6.99 -42.73 12.24
CA GLY A 58 7.80 -43.50 13.17
C GLY A 58 7.79 -45.01 12.92
N GLN A 59 8.30 -45.75 13.90
CA GLN A 59 8.34 -47.21 13.96
C GLN A 59 7.35 -47.79 14.98
N ALA A 60 6.90 -46.99 15.95
CA ALA A 60 5.91 -47.38 16.94
C ALA A 60 4.47 -47.05 16.50
N THR A 61 3.52 -47.91 16.84
CA THR A 61 2.08 -47.66 16.64
C THR A 61 1.62 -46.58 17.62
N TRP A 62 0.88 -45.57 17.15
CA TRP A 62 0.27 -44.60 18.05
C TRP A 62 -0.98 -45.18 18.69
N VAL A 63 -1.09 -45.08 20.02
CA VAL A 63 -2.21 -45.62 20.79
C VAL A 63 -2.98 -44.48 21.46
N PRO A 64 -4.32 -44.45 21.36
CA PRO A 64 -5.15 -43.47 22.06
C PRO A 64 -4.88 -43.42 23.56
N GLY A 65 -4.63 -42.22 24.07
CA GLY A 65 -4.33 -41.98 25.50
C GLY A 65 -2.84 -42.08 25.86
N GLU A 66 -2.02 -42.72 25.03
CA GLU A 66 -0.56 -42.72 25.18
C GLU A 66 0.08 -41.62 24.33
N VAL A 67 -0.39 -41.47 23.08
CA VAL A 67 0.03 -40.40 22.17
C VAL A 67 -1.03 -39.31 22.16
N THR A 68 -0.62 -38.07 22.44
CA THR A 68 -1.48 -36.89 22.38
C THR A 68 -0.78 -35.74 21.64
N LEU A 69 -1.55 -34.78 21.16
CA LEU A 69 -1.00 -33.47 20.79
C LEU A 69 -1.32 -32.50 21.92
N ALA A 70 -0.32 -31.82 22.47
CA ALA A 70 -0.50 -30.83 23.52
C ALA A 70 -0.14 -29.44 23.00
N LEU A 71 -0.80 -28.41 23.52
CA LEU A 71 -0.36 -27.03 23.31
C LEU A 71 1.07 -26.85 23.85
N GLY A 72 1.96 -26.30 23.04
CA GLY A 72 3.28 -25.84 23.47
C GLY A 72 3.19 -24.80 24.59
N GLU A 73 4.23 -24.72 25.43
CA GLU A 73 4.28 -23.81 26.58
C GLU A 73 4.18 -22.33 26.17
N GLY A 74 3.62 -21.50 27.05
CA GLY A 74 3.57 -20.04 26.88
C GLY A 74 2.49 -19.50 25.95
N GLN A 75 1.62 -20.35 25.40
CA GLN A 75 0.51 -19.91 24.56
C GLN A 75 -0.64 -19.31 25.38
N ALA A 76 -1.41 -18.39 24.76
CA ALA A 76 -2.52 -17.70 25.41
C ALA A 76 -3.69 -18.63 25.78
N PHE A 77 -3.85 -19.74 25.06
CA PHE A 77 -4.87 -20.74 25.34
C PHE A 77 -4.47 -21.56 26.58
N PRO A 78 -5.41 -21.81 27.53
CA PRO A 78 -5.18 -22.72 28.64
C PRO A 78 -4.69 -24.09 28.16
N SER A 79 -3.74 -24.68 28.89
CA SER A 79 -3.16 -25.97 28.52
C SER A 79 -4.24 -27.04 28.34
N ALA A 80 -4.23 -27.68 27.17
CA ALA A 80 -5.11 -28.77 26.82
C ALA A 80 -4.44 -29.68 25.78
N SER A 81 -4.97 -30.89 25.64
CA SER A 81 -4.46 -31.92 24.73
C SER A 81 -5.56 -32.42 23.79
N LEU A 82 -5.20 -32.64 22.53
CA LEU A 82 -6.04 -33.29 21.53
C LEU A 82 -5.83 -34.80 21.64
N ALA A 83 -6.94 -35.53 21.71
CA ALA A 83 -6.94 -36.97 21.82
C ALA A 83 -6.89 -37.62 20.44
N LEU A 84 -6.08 -38.67 20.31
CA LEU A 84 -6.03 -39.52 19.13
C LEU A 84 -7.32 -40.35 19.02
N ALA A 85 -7.97 -40.35 17.85
CA ALA A 85 -9.26 -41.01 17.65
C ALA A 85 -9.20 -42.54 17.62
N GLY A 86 -8.05 -43.12 17.24
CA GLY A 86 -7.87 -44.57 17.10
C GLY A 86 -6.40 -44.95 16.95
N GLU A 87 -6.09 -46.24 17.01
CA GLU A 87 -4.71 -46.71 16.81
C GLU A 87 -4.21 -46.42 15.39
N VAL A 88 -2.94 -46.01 15.27
CA VAL A 88 -2.32 -45.63 13.99
C VAL A 88 -1.01 -46.38 13.80
N GLU A 89 -1.03 -47.35 12.91
CA GLU A 89 0.16 -48.12 12.55
C GLU A 89 1.21 -47.27 11.82
N PRO A 90 2.51 -47.63 11.90
CA PRO A 90 3.56 -46.99 11.13
C PRO A 90 3.21 -46.86 9.64
N GLY A 91 3.32 -45.64 9.12
CA GLY A 91 3.00 -45.27 7.75
C GLY A 91 1.53 -44.93 7.48
N ALA A 92 0.61 -45.20 8.41
CA ALA A 92 -0.81 -44.84 8.30
C ALA A 92 -1.08 -43.40 8.75
N ARG A 93 -2.29 -42.89 8.45
CA ARG A 93 -2.78 -41.59 8.93
C ARG A 93 -3.74 -41.76 10.09
N GLY A 94 -3.67 -40.84 11.05
CA GLY A 94 -4.59 -40.73 12.17
C GLY A 94 -5.05 -39.31 12.39
N THR A 95 -6.13 -39.20 13.16
CA THR A 95 -6.79 -37.93 13.46
C THR A 95 -6.75 -37.67 14.95
N PHE A 96 -6.24 -36.52 15.33
CA PHE A 96 -6.34 -35.96 16.68
C PHE A 96 -7.48 -34.96 16.73
N THR A 97 -8.28 -34.98 17.78
CA THR A 97 -9.37 -34.02 17.98
C THR A 97 -9.37 -33.48 19.39
N GLY A 98 -9.65 -32.19 19.55
CA GLY A 98 -9.73 -31.54 20.84
C GLY A 98 -10.69 -30.36 20.83
N LYS A 99 -11.15 -30.03 22.04
CA LYS A 99 -11.94 -28.84 22.34
C LYS A 99 -11.15 -27.99 23.31
N LEU A 100 -10.73 -26.82 22.86
CA LEU A 100 -9.95 -25.88 23.64
C LEU A 100 -10.87 -24.76 24.13
N THR A 101 -10.72 -24.31 25.36
CA THR A 101 -11.39 -23.08 25.82
C THR A 101 -10.53 -21.90 25.40
N SER A 102 -11.09 -20.94 24.68
CA SER A 102 -10.36 -19.74 24.27
C SER A 102 -10.12 -18.81 25.47
N PRO A 103 -9.05 -18.00 25.45
CA PRO A 103 -8.86 -16.97 26.46
C PRO A 103 -9.97 -15.90 26.36
N VAL A 104 -10.24 -15.21 27.47
CA VAL A 104 -11.21 -14.10 27.52
C VAL A 104 -10.54 -12.80 27.06
N ARG A 105 -10.11 -12.80 25.79
CA ARG A 105 -9.50 -11.65 25.08
C ARG A 105 -9.78 -11.77 23.59
N THR A 106 -9.79 -10.65 22.89
CA THR A 106 -9.87 -10.59 21.43
C THR A 106 -8.49 -10.76 20.80
N GLY A 107 -8.47 -11.09 19.51
CA GLY A 107 -7.26 -11.17 18.70
C GLY A 107 -7.25 -12.36 17.75
N LEU A 108 -6.20 -12.45 16.94
CA LEU A 108 -5.93 -13.51 15.98
C LEU A 108 -4.83 -14.42 16.55
N PHE A 109 -5.12 -15.70 16.73
CA PHE A 109 -4.24 -16.64 17.41
C PHE A 109 -3.84 -17.80 16.50
N LYS A 110 -2.54 -18.10 16.44
CA LYS A 110 -2.02 -19.34 15.86
C LYS A 110 -1.59 -20.26 16.99
N LEU A 111 -2.02 -21.52 16.94
CA LEU A 111 -1.70 -22.49 17.99
C LEU A 111 -0.56 -23.40 17.54
N ASN A 112 0.38 -23.65 18.44
CA ASN A 112 1.48 -24.58 18.24
C ASN A 112 1.22 -25.85 19.03
N LEU A 113 1.17 -26.99 18.35
CA LEU A 113 0.85 -28.30 18.92
C LEU A 113 2.07 -29.21 18.82
N ASP A 114 2.44 -29.81 19.94
CA ASP A 114 3.56 -30.74 20.04
C ASP A 114 3.04 -32.15 20.32
N ALA A 115 3.52 -33.13 19.54
CA ALA A 115 3.20 -34.52 19.78
C ALA A 115 3.97 -35.05 21.00
N ASN A 116 3.27 -35.80 21.85
CA ASN A 116 3.79 -36.23 23.14
C ASN A 116 3.49 -37.71 23.40
N TYR A 117 4.49 -38.43 23.91
CA TYR A 117 4.38 -39.79 24.43
C TYR A 117 5.05 -39.87 25.80
N GLU A 118 4.32 -40.34 26.83
CA GLU A 118 4.79 -40.45 28.22
C GLU A 118 5.43 -39.16 28.79
N GLY A 119 5.00 -37.99 28.33
CA GLY A 119 5.54 -36.69 28.74
C GLY A 119 6.71 -36.20 27.88
N ALA A 120 7.26 -37.02 26.99
CA ALA A 120 8.33 -36.65 26.08
C ALA A 120 7.77 -36.20 24.72
N ARG A 121 8.23 -35.04 24.25
CA ARG A 121 7.90 -34.50 22.93
C ARG A 121 8.62 -35.29 21.82
N PHE A 122 7.94 -35.49 20.69
CA PHE A 122 8.54 -36.03 19.47
C PHE A 122 8.05 -35.30 18.21
N GLY A 123 8.83 -35.39 17.14
CA GLY A 123 8.53 -34.74 15.85
C GLY A 123 8.54 -33.21 15.87
N ASP A 124 8.15 -32.64 14.73
CA ASP A 124 8.07 -31.20 14.52
C ASP A 124 6.79 -30.60 15.15
N THR A 125 6.88 -29.32 15.54
CA THR A 125 5.70 -28.57 16.01
C THR A 125 4.72 -28.38 14.86
N ILE A 126 3.43 -28.59 15.15
CA ILE A 126 2.35 -28.40 14.20
C ILE A 126 1.67 -27.07 14.50
N THR A 127 1.75 -26.12 13.56
CA THR A 127 1.08 -24.82 13.70
C THR A 127 -0.29 -24.87 13.03
N THR A 128 -1.33 -24.41 13.72
CA THR A 128 -2.68 -24.31 13.16
C THR A 128 -2.79 -23.12 12.20
N PRO A 129 -3.80 -23.11 11.31
CA PRO A 129 -4.32 -21.85 10.78
C PRO A 129 -4.67 -20.89 11.92
N ALA A 130 -4.75 -19.60 11.61
CA ALA A 130 -5.16 -18.62 12.60
C ALA A 130 -6.65 -18.77 12.96
N THR A 131 -6.98 -18.59 14.23
CA THR A 131 -8.35 -18.50 14.74
C THR A 131 -8.56 -17.10 15.30
N GLU A 132 -9.64 -16.45 14.89
CA GLU A 132 -10.00 -15.14 15.39
C GLU A 132 -10.93 -15.25 16.60
N LEU A 133 -10.52 -14.64 17.70
CA LEU A 133 -11.36 -14.41 18.86
C LEU A 133 -11.92 -13.00 18.76
N THR A 134 -13.22 -12.90 18.55
CA THR A 134 -13.91 -11.62 18.38
C THR A 134 -15.27 -11.64 19.06
N CYS A 135 -15.75 -10.46 19.44
CA CYS A 135 -17.11 -10.28 19.93
C CYS A 135 -18.13 -10.11 18.80
N SER A 136 -17.67 -9.89 17.56
CA SER A 136 -18.53 -9.78 16.38
C SER A 136 -19.46 -10.98 16.29
N ASP A 137 -20.74 -10.72 16.15
CA ASP A 137 -21.75 -11.73 15.87
C ASP A 137 -22.01 -11.93 14.37
N GLY A 138 -21.26 -11.20 13.53
CA GLY A 138 -21.38 -11.20 12.08
C GLY A 138 -22.56 -10.38 11.57
N VAL A 139 -23.16 -9.52 12.41
CA VAL A 139 -24.22 -8.59 12.01
C VAL A 139 -23.77 -7.14 12.21
N TYR A 140 -23.21 -6.52 11.17
CA TYR A 140 -22.61 -5.19 11.19
C TYR A 140 -23.57 -4.09 11.67
N CYS A 141 -24.80 -4.06 11.16
CA CYS A 141 -25.76 -2.99 11.42
C CYS A 141 -26.33 -2.98 12.85
N ASN A 142 -26.04 -4.00 13.67
CA ASN A 142 -26.57 -4.08 15.04
C ASN A 142 -25.67 -3.37 16.07
N GLY A 143 -24.46 -2.95 15.68
CA GLY A 143 -23.53 -2.19 16.51
C GLY A 143 -22.15 -2.83 16.63
N ALA A 144 -21.12 -2.01 16.81
CA ALA A 144 -19.75 -2.50 16.99
C ALA A 144 -19.60 -3.32 18.29
N GLU A 145 -19.27 -4.61 18.20
CA GLU A 145 -19.19 -5.46 19.38
C GLU A 145 -17.79 -5.48 20.00
N ARG A 146 -17.72 -5.07 21.27
CA ARG A 146 -16.46 -4.92 22.02
C ARG A 146 -16.41 -5.87 23.21
N LEU A 147 -15.21 -6.31 23.58
CA LEU A 147 -14.98 -7.07 24.80
C LEU A 147 -14.71 -6.12 25.97
N VAL A 148 -15.71 -5.89 26.82
CA VAL A 148 -15.63 -4.97 27.96
C VAL A 148 -15.77 -5.76 29.26
N ALA A 149 -14.80 -5.61 30.17
CA ALA A 149 -14.77 -6.34 31.45
C ALA A 149 -14.99 -7.86 31.31
N GLY A 150 -14.47 -8.45 30.23
CA GLY A 150 -14.57 -9.89 29.92
C GLY A 150 -15.92 -10.34 29.37
N GLN A 151 -16.78 -9.41 28.93
CA GLN A 151 -18.07 -9.69 28.32
C GLN A 151 -18.20 -8.99 26.97
N CYS A 152 -18.72 -9.69 25.97
CA CYS A 152 -19.05 -9.07 24.69
C CYS A 152 -20.29 -8.19 24.86
N VAL A 153 -20.16 -6.93 24.49
CA VAL A 153 -21.22 -5.92 24.49
C VAL A 153 -21.33 -5.32 23.10
N SER A 154 -22.56 -5.08 22.63
CA SER A 154 -22.80 -4.37 21.37
C SER A 154 -22.80 -2.86 21.61
N GLY A 155 -22.17 -2.11 20.72
CA GLY A 155 -22.19 -0.65 20.67
C GLY A 155 -23.48 -0.08 20.09
N THR A 156 -23.41 1.16 19.64
CA THR A 156 -24.47 1.81 18.85
C THR A 156 -24.37 1.40 17.37
N ASN A 157 -25.46 1.57 16.62
CA ASN A 157 -25.46 1.38 15.16
C ASN A 157 -24.29 2.16 14.54
N PRO A 158 -23.37 1.50 13.80
CA PRO A 158 -22.17 2.15 13.27
C PRO A 158 -22.49 3.24 12.23
N CYS A 159 -23.68 3.20 11.63
CA CYS A 159 -24.10 4.15 10.60
C CYS A 159 -24.93 5.33 11.14
N ASP A 160 -25.19 5.42 12.45
CA ASP A 160 -25.90 6.58 13.02
C ASP A 160 -24.91 7.74 13.20
N ASP A 161 -25.06 8.79 12.40
CA ASP A 161 -24.15 9.94 12.45
C ASP A 161 -24.54 11.04 13.44
N GLY A 162 -25.57 10.77 14.23
CA GLY A 162 -26.08 11.65 15.26
C GLY A 162 -26.75 12.92 14.71
N ALA A 163 -26.96 13.03 13.39
CA ALA A 163 -27.64 14.15 12.79
C ALA A 163 -29.12 13.84 12.57
N GLU A 164 -30.03 14.47 13.33
CA GLU A 164 -31.48 14.25 13.16
C GLU A 164 -32.01 14.61 11.75
N CYS A 165 -31.22 15.32 10.93
CA CYS A 165 -31.60 15.74 9.59
C CYS A 165 -31.11 14.82 8.47
N THR A 166 -30.33 13.79 8.76
CA THR A 166 -29.95 12.73 7.82
C THR A 166 -30.92 11.55 7.93
N THR A 167 -30.99 10.73 6.89
CA THR A 167 -31.57 9.39 6.94
C THR A 167 -30.43 8.39 6.81
N ASP A 168 -30.09 7.76 7.92
CA ASP A 168 -29.00 6.79 7.99
C ASP A 168 -29.48 5.41 7.55
N THR A 169 -28.78 4.84 6.58
CA THR A 169 -29.04 3.49 6.06
C THR A 169 -27.80 2.64 6.23
N CYS A 170 -28.00 1.42 6.71
CA CYS A 170 -26.95 0.41 6.85
C CYS A 170 -27.23 -0.76 5.90
N ASP A 171 -26.26 -1.11 5.06
CA ASP A 171 -26.30 -2.27 4.15
C ASP A 171 -25.50 -3.42 4.78
N GLU A 172 -26.22 -4.29 5.48
CA GLU A 172 -25.69 -5.49 6.16
C GLU A 172 -25.02 -6.49 5.20
N ALA A 173 -25.36 -6.49 3.91
CA ALA A 173 -24.76 -7.45 2.99
C ALA A 173 -23.37 -7.03 2.53
N LYS A 174 -23.03 -5.75 2.72
CA LYS A 174 -21.77 -5.14 2.28
C LYS A 174 -20.99 -4.51 3.42
N ASP A 175 -21.55 -4.51 4.63
CA ASP A 175 -21.03 -3.81 5.80
C ASP A 175 -20.70 -2.34 5.49
N THR A 176 -21.66 -1.65 4.85
CA THR A 176 -21.50 -0.24 4.44
C THR A 176 -22.58 0.68 4.99
N CYS A 177 -22.20 1.94 5.19
CA CYS A 177 -23.07 3.01 5.66
C CYS A 177 -23.40 4.02 4.55
N ALA A 178 -24.62 4.56 4.58
CA ALA A 178 -25.03 5.69 3.74
C ALA A 178 -25.83 6.70 4.56
N HIS A 179 -25.52 7.98 4.37
CA HIS A 179 -26.16 9.10 5.07
C HIS A 179 -26.87 9.99 4.04
N GLU A 180 -28.19 9.81 3.87
CA GLU A 180 -28.96 10.62 2.92
C GLU A 180 -29.38 11.95 3.56
N LEU A 181 -29.01 13.07 2.94
CA LEU A 181 -29.33 14.39 3.48
C LEU A 181 -30.81 14.75 3.32
N GLY A 182 -31.44 15.12 4.44
CA GLY A 182 -32.76 15.72 4.43
C GLY A 182 -32.75 17.19 3.99
N PRO A 183 -33.92 17.77 3.64
CA PRO A 183 -34.02 19.13 3.09
C PRO A 183 -33.57 20.26 4.02
N SER A 184 -33.49 20.00 5.33
CA SER A 184 -33.08 20.96 6.36
C SER A 184 -31.67 20.72 6.88
N CYS A 185 -30.95 19.75 6.31
CA CYS A 185 -29.64 19.37 6.80
C CYS A 185 -28.60 20.36 6.29
N ALA A 186 -27.85 20.95 7.23
CA ALA A 186 -26.64 21.67 6.87
C ALA A 186 -25.65 20.62 6.36
N ALA A 187 -25.16 20.80 5.15
CA ALA A 187 -24.08 19.99 4.62
C ALA A 187 -22.91 20.91 4.36
N CYS A 188 -21.73 20.49 4.81
CA CYS A 188 -20.52 20.81 4.11
C CYS A 188 -20.58 20.12 2.74
N THR A 189 -21.38 20.65 1.81
CA THR A 189 -20.93 20.63 0.43
C THR A 189 -19.65 21.44 0.45
N SER A 190 -18.57 21.01 -0.20
CA SER A 190 -17.50 21.96 -0.50
C SER A 190 -18.22 23.22 -0.98
N ASP A 191 -18.14 24.30 -0.19
CA ASP A 191 -18.86 25.55 -0.46
C ASP A 191 -18.11 26.27 -1.58
N CYS A 192 -17.66 25.49 -2.55
CA CYS A 192 -17.24 25.98 -3.79
C CYS A 192 -18.52 26.36 -4.53
N THR A 193 -18.87 27.63 -4.40
CA THR A 193 -19.76 28.27 -5.35
C THR A 193 -18.97 28.41 -6.64
N PRO A 194 -19.35 27.72 -7.74
CA PRO A 194 -18.71 27.89 -9.03
C PRO A 194 -18.61 29.38 -9.37
N ASP A 195 -17.40 29.93 -9.35
CA ASP A 195 -17.19 31.33 -9.69
C ASP A 195 -16.78 31.44 -11.14
N CYS A 196 -17.79 31.61 -11.99
CA CYS A 196 -17.63 31.92 -13.40
C CYS A 196 -17.76 33.43 -13.69
N THR A 197 -17.75 34.27 -12.65
CA THR A 197 -17.93 35.71 -12.82
C THR A 197 -16.73 36.29 -13.56
N GLY A 198 -16.96 36.70 -14.81
CA GLY A 198 -15.91 37.25 -15.67
C GLY A 198 -15.03 36.21 -16.37
N LYS A 199 -15.33 34.91 -16.21
CA LYS A 199 -14.67 33.81 -16.92
C LYS A 199 -15.44 33.47 -18.19
N ALA A 200 -14.75 33.37 -19.33
CA ALA A 200 -15.31 32.90 -20.60
C ALA A 200 -15.16 31.38 -20.79
N CYS A 201 -14.20 30.79 -20.07
CA CYS A 201 -13.85 29.37 -19.99
C CYS A 201 -13.00 29.15 -18.72
N GLY A 202 -12.66 27.90 -18.38
CA GLY A 202 -11.67 27.57 -17.34
C GLY A 202 -12.30 26.97 -16.09
N ASP A 203 -11.51 26.61 -15.08
CA ASP A 203 -11.99 25.97 -13.84
C ASP A 203 -12.94 26.89 -13.06
N ASP A 204 -13.99 26.34 -12.48
CA ASP A 204 -14.98 27.08 -11.68
C ASP A 204 -14.60 27.22 -10.19
N GLY A 205 -13.45 26.69 -9.81
CA GLY A 205 -12.92 26.58 -8.46
C GLY A 205 -13.34 25.29 -7.74
N CYS A 206 -14.24 24.50 -8.34
CA CYS A 206 -15.02 23.45 -7.70
C CYS A 206 -14.86 22.09 -8.38
N GLY A 207 -13.85 21.93 -9.23
CA GLY A 207 -13.70 20.75 -10.08
C GLY A 207 -14.67 20.72 -11.27
N GLY A 208 -15.39 21.82 -11.54
CA GLY A 208 -16.17 22.03 -12.75
C GLY A 208 -15.52 23.06 -13.69
N VAL A 209 -16.16 23.33 -14.83
CA VAL A 209 -15.65 24.29 -15.83
C VAL A 209 -16.67 25.37 -16.18
N CYS A 210 -16.21 26.60 -16.26
CA CYS A 210 -16.96 27.80 -16.60
C CYS A 210 -17.19 27.93 -18.10
N ALA A 211 -18.12 27.14 -18.66
CA ALA A 211 -18.45 27.08 -20.09
C ALA A 211 -17.32 26.55 -20.98
N THR A 212 -17.67 26.19 -22.22
CA THR A 212 -16.76 25.62 -23.22
C THR A 212 -16.50 26.64 -24.32
N CYS A 213 -15.25 26.69 -24.81
CA CYS A 213 -14.90 27.58 -25.90
C CYS A 213 -15.58 27.20 -27.23
N PRO A 214 -15.83 28.19 -28.12
CA PRO A 214 -16.28 27.93 -29.47
C PRO A 214 -15.35 27.00 -30.24
N ALA A 215 -15.86 26.33 -31.28
CA ALA A 215 -15.04 25.46 -32.12
C ALA A 215 -13.82 26.21 -32.71
N GLY A 216 -12.63 25.65 -32.51
CA GLY A 216 -11.36 26.25 -32.93
C GLY A 216 -10.71 27.17 -31.88
N GLU A 217 -11.30 27.25 -30.68
CA GLU A 217 -10.75 27.95 -29.51
C GLU A 217 -10.60 26.98 -28.33
N ALA A 218 -9.63 27.26 -27.46
CA ALA A 218 -9.36 26.54 -26.21
C ALA A 218 -9.16 27.54 -25.08
N CYS A 219 -9.20 27.06 -23.83
CA CYS A 219 -9.15 27.93 -22.67
C CYS A 219 -7.73 28.21 -22.19
N VAL A 220 -7.43 29.48 -21.91
CA VAL A 220 -6.23 29.87 -21.17
C VAL A 220 -6.58 30.02 -19.69
N ASN A 221 -6.24 29.04 -18.86
CA ASN A 221 -6.65 28.99 -17.45
C ASN A 221 -6.18 30.20 -16.62
N ALA A 222 -4.98 30.74 -16.89
CA ALA A 222 -4.49 31.91 -16.18
C ALA A 222 -5.31 33.19 -16.41
N THR A 223 -6.04 33.27 -17.54
CA THR A 223 -6.84 34.45 -17.89
C THR A 223 -8.35 34.16 -17.94
N ASN A 224 -8.74 32.89 -17.97
CA ASN A 224 -10.12 32.42 -18.15
C ASN A 224 -10.76 32.93 -19.44
N GLU A 225 -9.95 33.18 -20.47
CA GLU A 225 -10.40 33.67 -21.79
C GLU A 225 -10.28 32.59 -22.86
N CYS A 226 -11.29 32.48 -23.73
CA CYS A 226 -11.18 31.66 -24.93
C CYS A 226 -10.21 32.30 -25.92
N LYS A 227 -9.27 31.50 -26.39
CA LYS A 227 -8.24 31.89 -27.35
C LYS A 227 -8.18 30.89 -28.50
N PRO A 228 -7.71 31.30 -29.69
CA PRO A 228 -7.53 30.37 -30.81
C PRO A 228 -6.70 29.15 -30.40
N ALA A 229 -7.18 27.95 -30.71
CA ALA A 229 -6.54 26.67 -30.38
C ALA A 229 -5.19 26.47 -31.10
N ASN A 230 -4.80 27.36 -32.00
CA ASN A 230 -3.55 27.33 -32.77
C ASN A 230 -2.51 28.35 -32.29
N GLN A 231 -2.51 28.66 -31.00
CA GLN A 231 -1.47 29.51 -30.41
C GLN A 231 -0.13 28.78 -30.34
N PRO A 232 1.00 29.51 -30.45
CA PRO A 232 2.32 28.90 -30.25
C PRO A 232 2.40 28.18 -28.90
N GLY A 233 2.78 26.91 -28.91
CA GLY A 233 2.81 26.07 -27.70
C GLY A 233 1.52 25.29 -27.45
N SER A 234 0.56 25.35 -28.37
CA SER A 234 -0.64 24.51 -28.37
C SER A 234 -0.42 23.23 -29.17
N CYS A 235 -1.34 22.27 -29.06
CA CYS A 235 -1.27 21.06 -29.87
C CYS A 235 -1.40 21.31 -31.38
N ALA A 236 -2.16 22.33 -31.78
CA ALA A 236 -2.31 22.70 -33.20
C ALA A 236 -1.13 23.55 -33.73
N ALA A 237 -0.32 24.15 -32.86
CA ALA A 237 0.87 24.92 -33.22
C ALA A 237 2.00 24.72 -32.18
N PRO A 238 2.55 23.50 -32.07
CA PRO A 238 3.58 23.19 -31.09
C PRO A 238 4.85 23.98 -31.36
N LEU A 239 5.59 24.30 -30.29
CA LEU A 239 6.89 24.94 -30.41
C LEU A 239 7.92 23.90 -30.87
N GLU A 240 8.84 24.27 -31.76
CA GLU A 240 10.01 23.43 -32.01
C GLU A 240 10.82 23.32 -30.72
N LEU A 241 11.11 22.10 -30.28
CA LEU A 241 11.87 21.85 -29.05
C LEU A 241 13.23 22.55 -29.09
N LEU A 242 13.88 22.54 -30.25
CA LEU A 242 15.15 23.22 -30.50
C LEU A 242 15.09 24.05 -31.78
N PRO A 243 15.91 25.12 -31.90
CA PRO A 243 15.98 25.90 -33.12
C PRO A 243 16.34 25.04 -34.34
N ALA A 244 15.69 25.30 -35.48
CA ALA A 244 15.90 24.54 -36.70
C ALA A 244 17.38 24.42 -37.08
N GLY A 245 17.83 23.17 -37.33
CA GLY A 245 19.22 22.84 -37.67
C GLY A 245 20.13 22.57 -36.47
N THR A 246 19.63 22.67 -35.25
CA THR A 246 20.34 22.22 -34.03
C THR A 246 20.31 20.69 -33.97
N ALA A 247 21.44 20.07 -33.69
CA ALA A 247 21.50 18.62 -33.48
C ALA A 247 20.80 18.24 -32.16
N LEU A 248 19.97 17.20 -32.17
CA LEU A 248 19.29 16.73 -30.95
C LEU A 248 20.28 16.14 -29.95
N LEU A 249 21.30 15.40 -30.41
CA LEU A 249 22.25 14.72 -29.53
C LEU A 249 22.93 15.67 -28.52
N GLY A 250 22.92 15.30 -27.24
CA GLY A 250 23.49 16.09 -26.15
C GLY A 250 22.43 16.70 -25.22
N VAL A 251 22.87 17.57 -24.31
CA VAL A 251 22.05 18.24 -23.30
C VAL A 251 21.63 19.63 -23.80
N HIS A 252 20.36 19.97 -23.62
CA HIS A 252 19.76 21.25 -23.98
C HIS A 252 19.01 21.82 -22.79
N GLN A 253 19.09 23.14 -22.62
CA GLN A 253 18.37 23.88 -21.59
C GLN A 253 17.39 24.83 -22.27
N ILE A 254 16.12 24.75 -21.89
CA ILE A 254 15.01 25.48 -22.46
C ILE A 254 14.30 26.19 -21.32
N GLN A 255 14.06 27.49 -21.47
CA GLN A 255 13.18 28.23 -20.57
C GLN A 255 11.82 28.34 -21.22
N GLY A 256 10.78 27.97 -20.49
CA GLY A 256 9.40 28.04 -20.93
C GLY A 256 8.49 28.70 -19.90
N ASP A 257 7.22 28.84 -20.25
CA ASP A 257 6.21 29.45 -19.39
C ASP A 257 4.80 28.94 -19.77
N THR A 258 4.14 28.24 -18.85
CA THR A 258 2.77 27.72 -19.03
C THR A 258 1.69 28.76 -18.73
N THR A 259 2.03 29.95 -18.22
CA THR A 259 1.05 30.99 -17.83
C THR A 259 0.13 31.38 -18.99
N GLY A 260 0.64 31.40 -20.22
CA GLY A 260 -0.15 31.71 -21.42
C GLY A 260 -0.72 30.48 -22.14
N GLY A 261 -0.48 29.29 -21.60
CA GLY A 261 -0.80 27.99 -22.20
C GLY A 261 -2.29 27.72 -22.30
N LEU A 262 -2.63 26.76 -23.14
CA LEU A 262 -3.99 26.22 -23.28
C LEU A 262 -4.07 24.88 -22.53
N HIS A 263 -5.25 24.53 -22.04
CA HIS A 263 -5.54 23.16 -21.61
C HIS A 263 -6.30 22.43 -22.73
N GLU A 264 -5.58 21.62 -23.49
CA GLU A 264 -6.04 20.83 -24.64
C GLU A 264 -5.69 19.34 -24.49
N SER A 265 -4.66 19.01 -23.71
CA SER A 265 -4.23 17.65 -23.41
C SER A 265 -4.53 17.31 -21.95
N VAL A 266 -4.72 16.02 -21.67
CA VAL A 266 -4.85 15.50 -20.31
C VAL A 266 -3.73 14.49 -20.12
N PRO A 267 -2.81 14.69 -19.15
CA PRO A 267 -1.73 13.76 -18.91
C PRO A 267 -2.27 12.36 -18.60
N THR A 268 -1.67 11.33 -19.19
CA THR A 268 -2.06 9.94 -18.88
C THR A 268 -1.68 9.53 -17.47
N CYS A 269 -0.75 10.24 -16.84
CA CYS A 269 -0.33 10.02 -15.46
C CYS A 269 -1.04 10.93 -14.45
N ASN A 270 -1.82 11.91 -14.89
CA ASN A 270 -2.64 12.77 -14.05
C ASN A 270 -3.92 13.16 -14.80
N SER A 271 -4.90 12.27 -14.76
CA SER A 271 -6.16 12.44 -15.51
C SER A 271 -7.09 13.53 -14.95
N THR A 272 -6.77 14.06 -13.78
CA THR A 272 -7.53 15.11 -13.09
C THR A 272 -6.96 16.49 -13.34
N SER A 273 -5.77 16.61 -13.93
CA SER A 273 -5.19 17.92 -14.22
C SER A 273 -6.09 18.71 -15.16
N THR A 274 -6.35 19.94 -14.75
CA THR A 274 -6.98 20.98 -15.57
C THR A 274 -5.99 22.12 -15.81
N ALA A 275 -4.69 21.89 -15.64
CA ALA A 275 -3.64 22.89 -15.77
C ALA A 275 -3.39 23.30 -17.23
N ALA A 276 -2.76 24.47 -17.41
CA ALA A 276 -2.38 24.95 -18.74
C ALA A 276 -1.03 24.36 -19.13
N GLU A 277 -0.88 23.98 -20.40
CA GLU A 277 0.33 23.32 -20.87
C GLU A 277 1.11 24.12 -21.92
N THR A 278 2.37 23.74 -22.12
CA THR A 278 3.20 24.15 -23.25
C THR A 278 3.68 22.92 -24.01
N VAL A 279 3.28 22.86 -25.27
CA VAL A 279 3.58 21.74 -26.17
C VAL A 279 4.80 22.06 -27.03
N TYR A 280 5.80 21.19 -26.94
CA TYR A 280 6.94 21.15 -27.86
C TYR A 280 6.82 19.98 -28.83
N THR A 281 7.45 20.09 -29.99
CA THR A 281 7.57 19.01 -30.98
C THR A 281 9.02 18.82 -31.42
N PHE A 282 9.37 17.58 -31.75
CA PHE A 282 10.65 17.22 -32.35
C PHE A 282 10.52 15.94 -33.18
N THR A 283 11.46 15.71 -34.10
CA THR A 283 11.47 14.52 -34.96
C THR A 283 12.79 13.78 -34.86
N LEU A 284 12.70 12.48 -34.63
CA LEU A 284 13.82 11.55 -34.62
C LEU A 284 13.94 10.84 -35.96
N THR A 285 15.14 10.86 -36.54
CA THR A 285 15.46 10.13 -37.78
C THR A 285 16.08 8.75 -37.51
N GLU A 286 16.55 8.52 -36.30
CA GLU A 286 17.15 7.29 -35.81
C GLU A 286 16.69 7.03 -34.37
N LYS A 287 16.98 5.84 -33.86
CA LYS A 287 16.63 5.49 -32.48
C LYS A 287 17.51 6.29 -31.51
N MET A 288 16.89 6.97 -30.54
CA MET A 288 17.59 7.81 -29.56
C MET A 288 17.00 7.57 -28.17
N GLY A 289 17.82 7.70 -27.12
CA GLY A 289 17.28 7.85 -25.77
C GLY A 289 16.96 9.31 -25.52
N ILE A 290 15.98 9.57 -24.66
CA ILE A 290 15.66 10.89 -24.15
C ILE A 290 15.61 10.85 -22.62
N GLU A 291 16.04 11.92 -21.98
CA GLU A 291 15.69 12.27 -20.61
C GLU A 291 15.26 13.75 -20.62
N ALA A 292 14.06 14.04 -20.13
CA ALA A 292 13.53 15.38 -19.98
C ALA A 292 13.19 15.63 -18.51
N ARG A 293 13.73 16.71 -17.95
CA ARG A 293 13.51 17.15 -16.56
C ARG A 293 12.99 18.57 -16.58
N VAL A 294 11.88 18.81 -15.91
CA VAL A 294 11.30 20.14 -15.77
C VAL A 294 11.29 20.55 -14.30
N SER A 295 11.45 21.84 -14.04
CA SER A 295 11.44 22.42 -12.68
C SER A 295 10.88 23.84 -12.72
N GLY A 296 10.35 24.31 -11.58
CA GLY A 296 9.86 25.69 -11.41
C GLY A 296 8.55 25.78 -10.62
N TYR A 297 7.70 24.77 -10.72
CA TYR A 297 6.44 24.58 -10.00
C TYR A 297 6.05 23.09 -10.06
N ASP A 298 4.89 22.71 -9.51
CA ASP A 298 4.33 21.35 -9.56
C ASP A 298 3.88 20.93 -10.96
N THR A 299 4.82 20.37 -11.71
CA THR A 299 4.64 20.07 -13.13
C THR A 299 4.05 18.68 -13.35
N VAL A 300 3.57 18.45 -14.58
CA VAL A 300 3.41 17.10 -15.13
C VAL A 300 4.07 17.12 -16.50
N ILE A 301 4.92 16.13 -16.81
CA ILE A 301 5.56 16.02 -18.11
C ILE A 301 5.06 14.78 -18.84
N HIS A 302 4.67 14.97 -20.10
CA HIS A 302 4.16 13.90 -20.96
C HIS A 302 4.89 13.89 -22.30
N LEU A 303 5.38 12.72 -22.68
CA LEU A 303 6.04 12.44 -23.94
C LEU A 303 5.14 11.56 -24.81
N ARG A 304 4.73 12.06 -25.97
CA ARG A 304 3.81 11.38 -26.88
C ARG A 304 4.41 11.16 -28.24
N LYS A 305 4.13 10.01 -28.85
CA LYS A 305 4.47 9.71 -30.24
C LYS A 305 3.30 10.07 -31.16
N ASP A 306 3.59 10.84 -32.20
CA ASP A 306 2.61 11.17 -33.24
C ASP A 306 2.33 9.95 -34.16
N ASP A 307 1.08 9.80 -34.58
CA ASP A 307 0.70 8.77 -35.55
C ASP A 307 0.93 9.28 -36.97
N THR A 308 1.80 8.60 -37.71
CA THR A 308 2.04 8.86 -39.12
C THR A 308 0.79 8.73 -40.01
N ALA A 309 -0.22 7.96 -39.60
CA ALA A 309 -1.47 7.80 -40.32
C ALA A 309 -2.43 8.99 -40.10
N THR A 310 -2.36 9.62 -38.93
CA THR A 310 -3.14 10.81 -38.56
C THR A 310 -2.26 11.87 -37.87
N PRO A 311 -1.35 12.52 -38.61
CA PRO A 311 -0.39 13.44 -38.01
C PRO A 311 -1.07 14.61 -37.29
N GLY A 312 -0.56 14.98 -36.12
CA GLY A 312 -1.13 16.05 -35.29
C GLY A 312 -2.25 15.61 -34.35
N ASN A 313 -2.80 14.40 -34.53
CA ASN A 313 -3.96 13.96 -33.77
C ASN A 313 -3.58 13.40 -32.39
N GLU A 314 -2.35 12.90 -32.23
CA GLU A 314 -1.94 12.26 -30.97
C GLU A 314 -1.50 13.25 -29.90
N CYS A 315 -1.43 14.55 -30.19
CA CYS A 315 -1.23 15.55 -29.15
C CYS A 315 -2.49 15.71 -28.27
N ILE A 316 -3.67 15.64 -28.89
CA ILE A 316 -4.97 15.87 -28.24
C ILE A 316 -5.67 14.52 -28.01
N GLY A 317 -6.01 14.21 -26.75
CA GLY A 317 -6.87 13.07 -26.39
C GLY A 317 -6.19 11.93 -25.65
N TYR A 318 -6.98 10.97 -25.18
CA TYR A 318 -6.55 9.90 -24.27
C TYR A 318 -6.21 8.60 -25.02
N ASN A 319 -5.26 8.66 -25.95
CA ASN A 319 -4.74 7.46 -26.61
C ASN A 319 -3.49 6.96 -25.87
N THR A 320 -3.68 5.96 -25.01
CA THR A 320 -2.58 5.39 -24.22
C THR A 320 -1.49 4.74 -25.08
N ALA A 321 -1.81 4.29 -26.30
CA ALA A 321 -0.81 3.73 -27.21
C ALA A 321 0.17 4.78 -27.78
N ALA A 322 -0.19 6.07 -27.69
CA ALA A 322 0.69 7.17 -28.09
C ALA A 322 1.60 7.64 -26.94
N ASN A 323 1.34 7.23 -25.70
CA ASN A 323 2.17 7.60 -24.56
C ASN A 323 3.52 6.87 -24.64
N ALA A 324 4.60 7.64 -24.74
CA ALA A 324 5.97 7.15 -24.68
C ALA A 324 6.61 7.36 -23.30
N GLY A 325 5.95 8.11 -22.41
CA GLY A 325 6.34 8.29 -21.02
C GLY A 325 5.60 9.47 -20.39
N CYS A 326 5.24 9.37 -19.13
CA CYS A 326 4.57 10.42 -18.38
C CYS A 326 5.04 10.36 -16.93
N SER A 327 5.23 11.52 -16.29
CA SER A 327 5.57 11.64 -14.87
C SER A 327 5.04 12.97 -14.35
N ASP A 328 4.50 12.95 -13.14
CA ASP A 328 4.18 14.14 -12.33
C ASP A 328 5.35 14.48 -11.40
N ASP A 329 6.07 13.49 -10.86
CA ASP A 329 7.21 13.73 -9.98
C ASP A 329 8.58 13.33 -10.57
N ALA A 330 9.62 14.10 -10.25
CA ALA A 330 11.01 13.73 -10.50
C ALA A 330 11.63 13.03 -9.28
N SER A 331 12.22 11.85 -9.51
CA SER A 331 13.01 11.16 -8.47
C SER A 331 14.45 11.72 -8.38
N PRO A 332 14.97 12.19 -7.21
CA PRO A 332 14.38 12.25 -5.86
C PRO A 332 14.44 13.69 -5.23
N PRO A 333 14.03 13.89 -3.96
CA PRO A 333 12.96 14.80 -3.57
C PRO A 333 13.33 16.30 -3.39
N GLY A 334 12.34 17.19 -3.56
CA GLY A 334 12.36 18.56 -3.02
C GLY A 334 12.02 19.70 -3.99
N ASP A 335 12.01 19.42 -5.28
CA ASP A 335 11.48 20.33 -6.29
C ASP A 335 10.22 19.70 -6.84
N TYR A 336 9.12 20.44 -6.89
CA TYR A 336 7.85 20.04 -7.50
C TYR A 336 7.96 19.72 -9.02
N GLY A 337 9.17 19.49 -9.55
CA GLY A 337 9.40 19.22 -10.97
C GLY A 337 9.18 17.76 -11.37
N SER A 338 8.96 17.51 -12.67
CA SER A 338 8.72 16.18 -13.24
C SER A 338 9.87 15.68 -14.12
N ARG A 339 9.97 14.37 -14.33
CA ARG A 339 11.01 13.75 -15.17
C ARG A 339 10.49 12.57 -15.97
N VAL A 340 10.78 12.58 -17.28
CA VAL A 340 10.53 11.42 -18.15
C VAL A 340 11.80 11.01 -18.87
N ASP A 341 12.04 9.70 -18.95
CA ASP A 341 13.09 9.12 -19.78
C ASP A 341 12.56 7.93 -20.56
N ALA A 342 13.05 7.76 -21.79
CA ALA A 342 12.56 6.72 -22.68
C ALA A 342 13.53 6.40 -23.81
N ALA A 343 13.48 5.17 -24.31
CA ALA A 343 14.08 4.81 -25.58
C ALA A 343 13.08 5.06 -26.71
N LEU A 344 13.38 5.99 -27.61
CA LEU A 344 12.48 6.44 -28.67
C LEU A 344 12.90 5.90 -30.03
N ASP A 345 11.96 5.27 -30.72
CA ASP A 345 12.11 4.90 -32.13
C ASP A 345 11.99 6.14 -33.06
N PRO A 346 12.45 6.05 -34.32
CA PRO A 346 12.23 7.12 -35.30
C PRO A 346 10.75 7.53 -35.39
N GLY A 347 10.50 8.83 -35.47
CA GLY A 347 9.15 9.39 -35.47
C GLY A 347 9.10 10.84 -35.00
N THR A 348 7.91 11.44 -35.08
CA THR A 348 7.63 12.75 -34.51
C THR A 348 7.05 12.56 -33.11
N TYR A 349 7.46 13.42 -32.19
CA TYR A 349 7.06 13.38 -30.80
C TYR A 349 6.56 14.74 -30.33
N TYR A 350 5.70 14.72 -29.32
CA TYR A 350 5.29 15.86 -28.51
C TYR A 350 5.87 15.72 -27.11
N LEU A 351 6.51 16.76 -26.61
CA LEU A 351 6.89 16.89 -25.21
C LEU A 351 6.05 18.00 -24.60
N ILE A 352 5.17 17.63 -23.68
CA ILE A 352 4.15 18.48 -23.10
C ILE A 352 4.55 18.75 -21.66
N VAL A 353 4.77 20.02 -21.33
CA VAL A 353 4.96 20.47 -19.95
C VAL A 353 3.64 21.05 -19.47
N ASP A 354 3.07 20.44 -18.44
CA ASP A 354 1.79 20.77 -17.84
C ASP A 354 1.98 21.03 -16.33
N GLY A 355 0.89 21.32 -15.62
CA GLY A 355 0.84 21.40 -14.16
C GLY A 355 0.05 20.26 -13.53
N PHE A 356 0.27 20.03 -12.24
CA PHE A 356 -0.45 19.03 -11.47
C PHE A 356 -1.95 19.37 -11.33
N ASP A 357 -2.28 20.64 -11.12
CA ASP A 357 -3.65 21.15 -11.07
C ASP A 357 -3.77 22.59 -11.59
N ALA A 358 -4.99 23.13 -11.67
CA ALA A 358 -5.26 24.48 -12.19
C ALA A 358 -4.49 25.62 -11.48
N SER A 359 -3.96 25.39 -10.28
CA SER A 359 -3.16 26.36 -9.52
C SER A 359 -1.66 26.30 -9.86
N GLN A 360 -1.22 25.26 -10.55
CA GLN A 360 0.19 24.97 -10.83
C GLN A 360 0.56 25.32 -12.27
N TYR A 361 1.00 26.56 -12.47
CA TYR A 361 1.49 27.05 -13.76
C TYR A 361 2.50 28.17 -13.55
N GLY A 362 3.33 28.43 -14.56
CA GLY A 362 4.31 29.49 -14.48
C GLY A 362 5.54 29.29 -15.36
N PRO A 363 6.57 30.12 -15.14
CA PRO A 363 7.86 29.91 -15.77
C PRO A 363 8.50 28.61 -15.29
N PHE A 364 9.14 27.90 -16.20
CA PHE A 364 9.85 26.65 -15.90
C PHE A 364 11.20 26.58 -16.62
N ASP A 365 12.11 25.80 -16.05
CA ASP A 365 13.36 25.38 -16.68
C ASP A 365 13.23 23.90 -17.08
N LEU A 366 13.34 23.65 -18.39
CA LEU A 366 13.28 22.32 -19.02
C LEU A 366 14.66 21.93 -19.54
N GLN A 367 15.23 20.89 -18.96
CA GLN A 367 16.43 20.23 -19.45
C GLN A 367 16.04 19.01 -20.29
N VAL A 368 16.54 18.90 -21.51
CA VAL A 368 16.36 17.71 -22.35
C VAL A 368 17.70 17.18 -22.82
N LYS A 369 17.92 15.89 -22.64
CA LYS A 369 19.12 15.18 -23.04
C LYS A 369 18.76 14.08 -24.02
N PHE A 370 19.38 14.10 -25.20
CA PHE A 370 19.29 13.00 -26.16
C PHE A 370 20.59 12.21 -26.23
N THR A 371 20.47 10.90 -26.34
CA THR A 371 21.59 9.94 -26.40
C THR A 371 21.51 9.10 -27.68
N VAL A 372 22.63 8.47 -28.05
CA VAL A 372 22.70 7.58 -29.22
C VAL A 372 22.06 6.21 -28.94
N ASP A 373 21.63 5.55 -30.01
CA ASP A 373 21.23 4.13 -30.04
C ASP A 373 20.08 3.73 -29.09
N GLY A 374 19.32 4.69 -28.56
CA GLY A 374 18.25 4.40 -27.60
C GLY A 374 18.73 4.21 -26.16
N CYS A 375 19.94 4.64 -25.80
CA CYS A 375 20.46 4.51 -24.44
C CYS A 375 19.69 5.41 -23.46
N VAL A 376 19.06 4.86 -22.44
CA VAL A 376 18.25 5.65 -21.48
C VAL A 376 19.11 6.04 -20.28
N PRO A 377 19.31 7.35 -19.99
CA PRO A 377 20.11 7.79 -18.83
C PRO A 377 19.56 7.30 -17.49
N HIS A 378 20.38 6.61 -16.69
CA HIS A 378 20.01 6.02 -15.40
C HIS A 378 20.26 6.98 -14.22
N CYS A 379 19.63 8.14 -14.29
CA CYS A 379 19.80 9.20 -13.31
C CYS A 379 18.61 9.34 -12.35
N ASP A 380 17.73 8.33 -12.32
CA ASP A 380 16.73 8.18 -11.27
C ASP A 380 17.41 8.31 -9.91
N GLY A 381 16.85 9.12 -9.02
CA GLY A 381 17.40 9.15 -7.68
C GLY A 381 18.75 9.87 -7.56
N LEU A 382 19.26 10.60 -8.58
CA LEU A 382 20.54 11.33 -8.55
C LEU A 382 20.39 12.82 -8.98
N PHE A 383 21.02 13.74 -8.24
CA PHE A 383 21.13 15.18 -8.55
C PHE A 383 22.45 15.56 -9.23
N CYS A 384 23.42 14.69 -9.08
CA CYS A 384 24.77 14.88 -9.55
C CYS A 384 25.45 13.53 -9.70
N GLY A 385 26.47 13.45 -10.53
CA GLY A 385 27.25 12.23 -10.72
C GLY A 385 27.77 12.16 -12.14
N THR A 386 28.97 11.62 -12.34
CA THR A 386 29.68 11.72 -13.63
C THR A 386 29.32 10.65 -14.65
N ASP A 387 28.42 9.73 -14.30
CA ASP A 387 28.04 8.60 -15.15
C ASP A 387 26.54 8.37 -15.05
N ASP A 388 25.87 8.48 -16.20
CA ASP A 388 24.45 8.22 -16.41
C ASP A 388 24.19 6.85 -17.06
N GLY A 389 25.23 6.02 -17.26
CA GLY A 389 25.13 4.77 -18.01
C GLY A 389 25.12 4.92 -19.54
N CYS A 390 25.07 6.16 -20.05
CA CYS A 390 25.04 6.52 -21.47
C CYS A 390 26.20 7.43 -21.90
N GLY A 391 27.23 7.59 -21.04
CA GLY A 391 28.43 8.38 -21.31
C GLY A 391 28.29 9.88 -21.03
N GLY A 392 27.25 10.29 -20.29
CA GLY A 392 27.04 11.62 -19.75
C GLY A 392 27.00 11.63 -18.21
N ASP A 393 26.59 12.76 -17.63
CA ASP A 393 26.43 12.95 -16.18
C ASP A 393 24.94 13.03 -15.77
N CYS A 394 24.67 12.86 -14.47
CA CYS A 394 23.35 13.00 -13.83
C CYS A 394 23.15 14.37 -13.19
N GLY A 395 23.87 15.40 -13.66
CA GLY A 395 23.85 16.74 -13.13
C GLY A 395 25.11 17.15 -12.37
N THR A 396 25.12 18.40 -11.91
CA THR A 396 26.22 19.00 -11.17
C THR A 396 25.68 19.85 -10.03
N CYS A 397 26.43 19.92 -8.92
CA CYS A 397 25.98 20.67 -7.77
C CYS A 397 26.16 22.19 -7.90
N PRO A 398 25.27 22.98 -7.27
CA PRO A 398 25.42 24.43 -7.16
C PRO A 398 26.74 24.85 -6.52
N ALA A 399 27.12 26.12 -6.71
CA ALA A 399 28.34 26.66 -6.13
C ALA A 399 28.34 26.59 -4.60
N GLY A 400 29.38 25.99 -4.01
CA GLY A 400 29.49 25.79 -2.56
C GLY A 400 28.99 24.42 -2.10
N GLU A 401 28.66 23.52 -3.03
CA GLU A 401 28.28 22.14 -2.77
C GLU A 401 29.13 21.16 -3.59
N ALA A 402 29.26 19.93 -3.10
CA ALA A 402 29.91 18.82 -3.78
C ALA A 402 28.95 17.64 -3.91
N CYS A 403 29.17 16.84 -4.96
CA CYS A 403 28.40 15.64 -5.19
C CYS A 403 28.89 14.51 -4.29
N THR A 404 27.99 13.93 -3.50
CA THR A 404 28.29 12.76 -2.67
C THR A 404 28.25 11.47 -3.49
N ALA A 405 28.69 10.35 -2.89
CA ALA A 405 28.65 9.04 -3.55
C ALA A 405 27.21 8.57 -3.84
N GLU A 406 26.24 9.07 -3.08
CA GLU A 406 24.80 8.82 -3.24
C GLU A 406 24.15 9.74 -4.29
N GLY A 407 24.96 10.51 -5.04
CA GLY A 407 24.48 11.47 -6.05
C GLY A 407 23.63 12.59 -5.45
N ARG A 408 23.94 13.03 -4.23
CA ARG A 408 23.29 14.19 -3.59
C ARG A 408 24.23 15.37 -3.57
N CYS A 409 23.68 16.57 -3.72
CA CYS A 409 24.43 17.79 -3.47
C CYS A 409 24.40 18.14 -1.98
N ARG A 410 25.60 18.38 -1.43
CA ARG A 410 25.81 18.72 -0.02
C ARG A 410 26.82 19.85 0.09
N PRO A 411 26.73 20.74 1.10
CA PRO A 411 27.70 21.81 1.30
C PRO A 411 29.16 21.33 1.24
N ASP A 412 30.05 22.11 0.62
CA ASP A 412 31.49 21.83 0.55
C ASP A 412 32.30 23.07 0.96
N PRO A 413 33.01 23.05 2.12
CA PRO A 413 33.15 21.91 3.02
C PRO A 413 31.88 21.70 3.87
N CYS A 414 31.42 20.45 3.93
CA CYS A 414 30.35 20.11 4.86
C CYS A 414 30.91 20.01 6.28
N VAL A 415 30.25 20.67 7.24
CA VAL A 415 30.60 20.58 8.66
C VAL A 415 29.45 19.88 9.38
N PRO A 416 29.62 18.60 9.77
CA PRO A 416 28.61 17.86 10.52
C PRO A 416 28.18 18.59 11.79
N ASP A 417 26.87 18.80 11.97
CA ASP A 417 26.29 19.35 13.19
C ASP A 417 25.59 18.28 14.03
N CYS A 418 26.35 17.80 15.02
CA CYS A 418 25.90 16.88 16.05
C CYS A 418 25.73 17.53 17.42
N GLY A 419 25.69 18.86 17.49
CA GLY A 419 25.51 19.59 18.73
C GLY A 419 24.20 19.21 19.43
N GLY A 420 24.28 18.46 20.53
CA GLY A 420 23.12 18.06 21.32
C GLY A 420 22.33 16.87 20.77
N LYS A 421 22.78 16.24 19.68
CA LYS A 421 22.16 15.04 19.09
C LYS A 421 22.78 13.76 19.67
N GLN A 422 21.95 12.77 19.99
CA GLN A 422 22.38 11.42 20.35
C GLN A 422 22.45 10.49 19.12
N CYS A 423 21.58 10.76 18.15
CA CYS A 423 21.37 10.05 16.89
C CYS A 423 20.77 11.04 15.87
N GLY A 424 20.69 10.65 14.59
CA GLY A 424 19.99 11.40 13.53
C GLY A 424 20.94 12.01 12.49
N ASP A 425 20.41 12.66 11.46
CA ASP A 425 21.20 13.24 10.37
C ASP A 425 22.13 14.37 10.86
N ASP A 426 23.36 14.45 10.33
CA ASP A 426 24.38 15.44 10.69
C ASP A 426 24.41 16.69 9.78
N GLY A 427 23.52 16.77 8.80
CA GLY A 427 23.44 17.81 7.76
C GLY A 427 24.38 17.58 6.57
N CYS A 428 25.18 16.51 6.61
CA CYS A 428 26.25 16.22 5.65
C CYS A 428 26.14 14.85 4.99
N GLY A 429 24.99 14.17 5.14
CA GLY A 429 24.79 12.79 4.68
C GLY A 429 25.39 11.75 5.62
N GLY A 430 25.95 12.16 6.76
CA GLY A 430 26.34 11.30 7.86
C GLY A 430 25.27 11.24 8.94
N THR A 431 25.58 10.52 10.02
CA THR A 431 24.70 10.40 11.18
C THR A 431 25.43 10.74 12.48
N CYS A 432 24.72 11.42 13.37
CA CYS A 432 25.19 11.83 14.68
C CYS A 432 25.04 10.70 15.71
N GLY A 433 25.86 9.66 15.62
CA GLY A 433 25.78 8.52 16.53
C GLY A 433 24.70 7.50 16.12
N THR A 434 24.64 6.38 16.85
CA THR A 434 23.76 5.25 16.55
C THR A 434 23.01 4.81 17.80
N CYS A 435 21.76 4.40 17.63
CA CYS A 435 20.95 3.87 18.72
C CYS A 435 21.33 2.42 19.06
N ALA A 436 21.09 2.04 20.32
CA ALA A 436 21.31 0.66 20.76
C ALA A 436 20.23 -0.25 20.17
N GLU A 437 20.50 -1.55 20.10
CA GLU A 437 19.53 -2.55 19.65
C GLU A 437 18.19 -2.41 20.40
N GLY A 438 17.08 -2.45 19.66
CA GLY A 438 15.73 -2.23 20.18
C GLY A 438 15.35 -0.77 20.44
N SER A 439 16.17 0.20 20.03
CA SER A 439 15.83 1.62 20.09
C SER A 439 16.00 2.31 18.74
N LEU A 440 15.11 3.23 18.42
CA LEU A 440 15.14 4.02 17.18
C LEU A 440 15.48 5.48 17.48
N CYS A 441 16.05 6.15 16.48
CA CYS A 441 16.29 7.58 16.57
C CYS A 441 15.02 8.36 16.31
N VAL A 442 14.60 9.21 17.25
CA VAL A 442 13.40 10.04 17.11
C VAL A 442 13.77 11.38 16.48
N PRO A 443 13.36 11.68 15.23
CA PRO A 443 13.79 12.89 14.53
C PRO A 443 13.47 14.18 15.27
N ALA A 444 12.28 14.29 15.87
CA ALA A 444 11.85 15.49 16.61
C ALA A 444 12.76 15.85 17.79
N THR A 445 13.42 14.85 18.39
CA THR A 445 14.23 15.05 19.60
C THR A 445 15.71 14.74 19.41
N SER A 446 16.09 14.10 18.30
CA SER A 446 17.42 13.56 18.04
C SER A 446 17.94 12.65 19.18
N LYS A 447 17.03 11.90 19.81
CA LYS A 447 17.30 10.98 20.92
C LYS A 447 16.91 9.56 20.55
N CYS A 448 17.62 8.59 21.12
CA CYS A 448 17.26 7.18 21.00
C CYS A 448 16.15 6.84 21.99
N GLN A 449 15.07 6.26 21.49
CA GLN A 449 13.93 5.83 22.30
C GLN A 449 13.57 4.39 21.97
N VAL A 450 13.07 3.68 22.98
CA VAL A 450 12.47 2.35 22.82
C VAL A 450 10.98 2.55 22.71
N PHE A 451 10.39 1.96 21.69
CA PHE A 451 8.94 1.93 21.51
C PHE A 451 8.43 0.60 22.08
N ALA A 452 7.30 0.66 22.77
CA ALA A 452 6.68 -0.56 23.27
C ALA A 452 6.07 -1.31 22.08
N ASP A 453 6.49 -2.55 21.87
CA ASP A 453 5.85 -3.42 20.88
C ASP A 453 4.42 -3.72 21.33
N CYS A 454 3.45 -3.39 20.48
CA CYS A 454 2.09 -3.92 20.58
C CYS A 454 1.96 -5.12 19.63
N ASP A 455 1.49 -6.25 20.16
CA ASP A 455 1.03 -7.36 19.33
C ASP A 455 -0.38 -7.02 18.85
N ASN A 456 -0.47 -6.33 17.71
CA ASN A 456 -1.73 -5.84 17.16
C ASN A 456 -2.70 -6.98 16.77
N GLU A 457 -2.14 -8.15 16.42
CA GLU A 457 -2.94 -9.35 16.15
C GLU A 457 -3.52 -9.89 17.46
N ALA A 458 -2.77 -9.90 18.56
CA ALA A 458 -3.24 -10.30 19.88
C ALA A 458 -2.95 -9.22 20.95
N PRO A 459 -3.78 -8.16 21.03
CA PRO A 459 -3.47 -6.99 21.85
C PRO A 459 -3.59 -7.24 23.35
N VAL A 460 -2.63 -6.73 24.12
CA VAL A 460 -2.61 -6.77 25.59
C VAL A 460 -2.40 -5.36 26.13
N CYS A 461 -3.36 -4.87 26.91
CA CYS A 461 -3.25 -3.60 27.60
C CYS A 461 -2.67 -3.79 29.01
N ASP A 462 -1.56 -3.10 29.31
CA ASP A 462 -0.93 -3.06 30.63
C ASP A 462 -0.70 -1.60 31.07
N PRO A 463 -1.39 -1.10 32.11
CA PRO A 463 -2.33 -1.81 32.98
C PRO A 463 -3.63 -2.22 32.25
N PRO A 464 -4.38 -3.22 32.77
CA PRO A 464 -5.66 -3.61 32.21
C PRO A 464 -6.67 -2.45 32.18
N CYS A 465 -7.50 -2.42 31.14
CA CYS A 465 -8.50 -1.37 30.93
C CYS A 465 -9.61 -1.35 32.00
N GLY A 466 -10.23 -0.18 32.16
CA GLY A 466 -11.31 0.07 33.09
C GLY A 466 -12.60 -0.67 32.77
N ALA A 467 -13.57 -0.61 33.69
CA ALA A 467 -14.83 -1.37 33.60
C ALA A 467 -15.77 -0.96 32.45
N GLY A 468 -15.51 0.17 31.80
CA GLY A 468 -16.26 0.67 30.64
C GLY A 468 -15.38 0.83 29.41
N GLU A 469 -14.22 0.18 29.40
CA GLU A 469 -13.22 0.29 28.36
C GLU A 469 -12.91 -1.09 27.76
N PHE A 470 -12.43 -1.11 26.53
CA PHE A 470 -11.88 -2.28 25.87
C PHE A 470 -10.41 -2.03 25.49
N CYS A 471 -9.67 -3.12 25.29
CA CYS A 471 -8.31 -3.06 24.78
C CYS A 471 -8.35 -3.08 23.25
N GLY A 472 -7.92 -1.99 22.62
CA GLY A 472 -7.84 -1.85 21.17
C GLY A 472 -6.66 -2.65 20.60
N THR A 473 -6.69 -2.81 19.28
CA THR A 473 -5.60 -3.42 18.50
C THR A 473 -4.30 -2.62 18.56
N ASP A 474 -4.36 -1.33 18.91
CA ASP A 474 -3.22 -0.47 19.21
C ASP A 474 -2.66 -0.64 20.65
N CYS A 475 -3.17 -1.64 21.40
CA CYS A 475 -2.90 -1.87 22.82
C CYS A 475 -3.29 -0.68 23.74
N GLY A 476 -4.12 0.24 23.23
CA GLY A 476 -4.72 1.34 23.97
C GLY A 476 -6.01 0.91 24.67
N CYS A 477 -6.33 1.60 25.77
CA CYS A 477 -7.64 1.46 26.40
C CYS A 477 -8.60 2.51 25.85
N HIS A 478 -9.69 2.04 25.24
CA HIS A 478 -10.71 2.87 24.59
C HIS A 478 -12.04 2.73 25.30
N ALA A 479 -12.86 3.79 25.31
CA ALA A 479 -14.20 3.69 25.88
C ALA A 479 -15.07 2.75 25.04
N ALA A 480 -15.93 1.96 25.68
CA ALA A 480 -16.79 0.98 25.01
C ALA A 480 -17.69 1.57 23.90
N ASN A 481 -18.00 2.85 23.99
CA ASN A 481 -18.85 3.60 23.07
C ASN A 481 -18.07 4.69 22.31
N GLU A 482 -16.75 4.62 22.30
CA GLU A 482 -15.90 5.51 21.52
C GLU A 482 -16.20 5.34 20.03
N ALA A 483 -16.39 6.46 19.32
CA ALA A 483 -16.51 6.45 17.88
C ALA A 483 -15.16 6.08 17.27
N MET A 484 -15.15 5.17 16.31
CA MET A 484 -13.95 4.70 15.63
C MET A 484 -14.04 4.94 14.12
N PRO A 485 -12.90 5.03 13.42
CA PRO A 485 -12.88 4.96 11.97
C PRO A 485 -13.34 3.57 11.50
N ASP A 486 -13.73 3.50 10.23
CA ASP A 486 -14.08 2.25 9.57
C ASP A 486 -13.72 2.37 8.09
N LEU A 487 -12.66 1.68 7.68
CA LEU A 487 -12.13 1.78 6.33
C LEU A 487 -12.71 0.70 5.44
N VAL A 488 -13.30 1.13 4.32
CA VAL A 488 -13.76 0.24 3.26
C VAL A 488 -13.12 0.62 1.94
N ILE A 489 -12.90 -0.38 1.08
CA ILE A 489 -12.34 -0.16 -0.25
C ILE A 489 -13.46 0.16 -1.23
N ASP A 490 -13.27 1.15 -2.12
CA ASP A 490 -14.12 1.30 -3.29
C ASP A 490 -13.86 0.17 -4.31
N GLU A 491 -14.58 -0.95 -4.14
CA GLU A 491 -14.48 -2.11 -5.03
C GLU A 491 -14.81 -1.76 -6.49
N LYS A 492 -15.73 -0.82 -6.72
CA LYS A 492 -16.10 -0.41 -8.07
C LYS A 492 -14.93 0.28 -8.75
N ARG A 493 -14.27 1.23 -8.08
CA ARG A 493 -13.08 1.90 -8.62
C ARG A 493 -11.93 0.91 -8.85
N LEU A 494 -11.68 0.02 -7.89
CA LEU A 494 -10.66 -1.02 -8.00
C LEU A 494 -10.86 -1.90 -9.24
N LEU A 495 -12.11 -2.21 -9.59
CA LEU A 495 -12.46 -2.99 -10.79
C LEU A 495 -12.37 -2.17 -12.09
N GLU A 496 -12.83 -0.92 -12.08
CA GLU A 496 -12.99 -0.10 -13.30
C GLU A 496 -11.68 0.57 -13.74
N GLU A 497 -10.73 0.79 -12.84
CA GLU A 497 -9.49 1.55 -13.09
C GLU A 497 -8.24 0.63 -13.20
N ILE A 498 -8.36 -0.52 -13.85
CA ILE A 498 -7.25 -1.45 -14.11
C ILE A 498 -6.56 -1.12 -15.44
N LEU A 499 -5.21 -1.09 -15.47
CA LEU A 499 -4.43 -0.96 -16.69
C LEU A 499 -3.12 -1.77 -16.66
N PHE A 500 -2.57 -2.05 -17.85
CA PHE A 500 -1.31 -2.77 -18.01
C PHE A 500 -0.25 -1.83 -18.57
N ASP A 501 0.97 -1.93 -18.04
CA ASP A 501 2.08 -1.05 -18.37
C ASP A 501 3.41 -1.84 -18.47
N GLU A 502 4.38 -1.27 -19.20
CA GLU A 502 5.75 -1.79 -19.27
C GLU A 502 6.75 -0.69 -18.90
N LEU A 503 7.58 -0.94 -17.89
CA LEU A 503 8.59 0.00 -17.41
C LEU A 503 9.98 -0.63 -17.52
N ASP A 504 10.98 0.08 -18.01
CA ASP A 504 12.38 -0.37 -17.96
C ASP A 504 13.05 0.16 -16.69
N VAL A 505 13.32 -0.71 -15.73
CA VAL A 505 13.74 -0.33 -14.38
C VAL A 505 15.26 -0.42 -14.23
N SER A 506 15.90 0.67 -13.82
CA SER A 506 17.34 0.70 -13.51
C SER A 506 17.63 0.39 -12.03
N GLU A 507 18.90 0.15 -11.67
CA GLU A 507 19.33 -0.01 -10.27
C GLU A 507 19.11 1.26 -9.43
N ASN A 508 18.94 2.42 -10.07
CA ASN A 508 18.72 3.69 -9.40
C ASN A 508 17.23 4.11 -9.40
N SER A 509 16.36 3.35 -10.08
CA SER A 509 14.94 3.65 -10.19
C SER A 509 14.26 3.60 -8.83
N CYS A 510 13.35 4.54 -8.56
CA CYS A 510 12.59 4.56 -7.32
C CYS A 510 11.69 3.34 -7.14
N ALA A 511 11.11 2.84 -8.23
CA ALA A 511 10.43 1.55 -8.24
C ALA A 511 11.32 0.38 -7.78
N PHE A 512 12.64 0.45 -7.96
CA PHE A 512 13.59 -0.56 -7.47
C PHE A 512 14.09 -0.27 -6.06
N ILE A 513 14.45 0.98 -5.76
CA ILE A 513 14.93 1.43 -4.45
C ILE A 513 13.86 1.22 -3.36
N GLU A 514 12.60 1.47 -3.71
CA GLU A 514 11.44 1.26 -2.82
C GLU A 514 10.86 -0.15 -2.93
N GLU A 515 11.58 -1.05 -3.62
CA GLU A 515 11.26 -2.45 -3.80
C GLU A 515 9.91 -2.75 -4.48
N CYS A 516 9.29 -1.76 -5.14
CA CYS A 516 8.00 -1.86 -5.84
C CYS A 516 8.00 -2.81 -7.05
N VAL A 517 9.16 -3.23 -7.54
CA VAL A 517 9.33 -4.26 -8.57
C VAL A 517 10.25 -5.40 -8.13
N GLY A 518 10.14 -6.55 -8.79
CA GLY A 518 10.92 -7.74 -8.49
C GLY A 518 12.37 -7.74 -9.00
N GLY A 519 12.78 -6.72 -9.77
CA GLY A 519 14.13 -6.62 -10.31
C GLY A 519 14.28 -5.47 -11.31
N THR A 520 15.47 -5.35 -11.89
CA THR A 520 15.79 -4.37 -12.94
C THR A 520 15.46 -4.90 -14.34
N GLY A 521 15.59 -4.04 -15.35
CA GLY A 521 15.20 -4.28 -16.74
C GLY A 521 13.70 -4.08 -16.97
N LYS A 522 13.23 -4.50 -18.15
CA LYS A 522 11.80 -4.44 -18.52
C LYS A 522 10.93 -5.22 -17.54
N ARG A 523 9.97 -4.52 -16.93
CA ARG A 523 8.94 -5.02 -16.02
C ARG A 523 7.57 -4.88 -16.68
N LYS A 524 6.70 -5.86 -16.44
CA LYS A 524 5.27 -5.77 -16.77
C LYS A 524 4.50 -5.46 -15.50
N LEU A 525 3.70 -4.41 -15.52
CA LEU A 525 3.02 -3.89 -14.36
C LEU A 525 1.50 -3.98 -14.57
N LEU A 526 0.81 -4.50 -13.56
CA LEU A 526 -0.65 -4.45 -13.44
C LEU A 526 -0.99 -3.31 -12.49
N ARG A 527 -1.39 -2.17 -13.04
CA ARG A 527 -1.75 -0.95 -12.32
C ARG A 527 -3.25 -0.93 -12.00
N PHE A 528 -3.61 -0.38 -10.85
CA PHE A 528 -5.00 -0.27 -10.38
C PHE A 528 -5.13 0.81 -9.31
N SER A 529 -6.31 1.44 -9.23
CA SER A 529 -6.57 2.44 -8.20
C SER A 529 -7.08 1.80 -6.91
N VAL A 530 -6.68 2.34 -5.77
CA VAL A 530 -7.18 1.96 -4.45
C VAL A 530 -7.73 3.21 -3.77
N GLU A 531 -9.01 3.17 -3.40
CA GLU A 531 -9.65 4.24 -2.62
C GLU A 531 -10.10 3.67 -1.27
N ALA A 532 -9.43 4.10 -0.20
CA ALA A 532 -9.76 3.75 1.18
C ALA A 532 -10.72 4.80 1.75
N LYS A 533 -11.98 4.42 1.92
CA LYS A 533 -13.06 5.28 2.40
C LYS A 533 -13.22 5.16 3.90
N ASN A 534 -13.16 6.27 4.63
CA ASN A 534 -13.53 6.27 6.04
C ASN A 534 -15.03 6.52 6.18
N GLN A 535 -15.80 5.43 6.28
CA GLN A 535 -17.25 5.46 6.55
C GLN A 535 -17.57 5.48 8.05
N GLY A 536 -16.55 5.35 8.91
CA GLY A 536 -16.71 5.35 10.36
C GLY A 536 -17.12 6.70 10.92
N MET A 537 -17.43 6.71 12.23
CA MET A 537 -17.91 7.91 12.92
C MET A 537 -16.80 8.75 13.55
N ALA A 538 -15.53 8.33 13.39
CA ALA A 538 -14.37 9.09 13.80
C ALA A 538 -13.36 9.26 12.66
N THR A 539 -12.49 10.24 12.82
CA THR A 539 -11.33 10.43 11.95
C THR A 539 -10.30 9.37 12.27
N LEU A 540 -9.74 8.73 11.24
CA LEU A 540 -8.53 7.93 11.40
C LEU A 540 -7.35 8.88 11.54
N THR A 541 -6.59 8.77 12.62
CA THR A 541 -5.34 9.50 12.81
C THR A 541 -4.26 8.55 13.27
N VAL A 542 -3.04 8.75 12.79
CA VAL A 542 -1.86 8.07 13.32
C VAL A 542 -0.92 9.09 13.97
N PRO A 543 -0.12 8.70 14.98
CA PRO A 543 0.86 9.60 15.57
C PRO A 543 1.86 10.07 14.49
N PRO A 544 2.34 11.31 14.54
CA PRO A 544 3.22 11.83 13.50
C PRO A 544 4.56 11.06 13.47
N PRO A 545 5.20 10.90 12.29
CA PRO A 545 6.48 10.19 12.15
C PRO A 545 7.61 10.74 13.03
N ALA A 546 7.54 12.04 13.32
CA ALA A 546 8.50 12.72 14.18
C ALA A 546 8.43 12.24 15.65
N GLU A 547 7.30 11.66 16.07
CA GLU A 547 7.05 11.12 17.41
C GLU A 547 7.10 9.58 17.46
N ARG A 548 6.55 8.90 16.44
CA ARG A 548 6.51 7.42 16.32
C ARG A 548 7.19 6.92 15.04
N PRO A 549 8.50 7.15 14.86
CA PRO A 549 9.22 6.71 13.66
C PRO A 549 9.25 5.19 13.48
N ASP A 550 8.90 4.42 14.51
CA ASP A 550 8.74 2.95 14.43
C ASP A 550 7.58 2.50 13.54
N LEU A 551 6.58 3.36 13.33
CA LEU A 551 5.40 3.06 12.51
C LEU A 551 5.56 3.46 11.04
N PHE A 552 6.67 4.12 10.69
CA PHE A 552 6.84 4.71 9.37
C PHE A 552 8.13 4.27 8.70
N LEU A 553 8.06 4.14 7.37
CA LEU A 553 9.22 4.04 6.50
C LEU A 553 9.39 5.37 5.77
N PHE A 554 10.58 5.98 5.85
CA PHE A 554 10.86 7.17 5.04
C PHE A 554 11.10 6.75 3.59
N SER A 555 10.30 7.31 2.68
CA SER A 555 10.50 7.16 1.24
C SER A 555 11.53 8.21 0.76
N PRO A 556 12.76 7.79 0.39
CA PRO A 556 13.76 8.73 -0.12
C PRO A 556 13.39 9.27 -1.52
N CYS A 557 12.48 8.61 -2.23
CA CYS A 557 12.04 9.01 -3.55
C CYS A 557 10.93 10.06 -3.51
N HIS A 558 9.93 9.87 -2.65
CA HIS A 558 8.81 10.80 -2.49
C HIS A 558 9.08 11.89 -1.44
N GLY A 559 10.18 11.78 -0.68
CA GLY A 559 10.60 12.81 0.26
C GLY A 559 9.71 12.95 1.50
N HIS A 560 8.87 11.96 1.78
CA HIS A 560 7.97 11.95 2.93
C HIS A 560 7.88 10.56 3.58
N TYR A 561 7.26 10.49 4.76
CA TYR A 561 7.08 9.25 5.49
C TYR A 561 5.84 8.51 5.02
N HIS A 562 5.95 7.19 4.93
CA HIS A 562 4.86 6.28 4.64
C HIS A 562 4.56 5.45 5.88
N PHE A 563 3.30 5.38 6.30
CA PHE A 563 2.84 4.52 7.37
C PHE A 563 2.93 3.06 6.92
N ASN A 564 3.61 2.24 7.71
CA ASN A 564 3.76 0.82 7.43
C ASN A 564 2.42 0.10 7.66
N GLY A 565 2.06 -0.87 6.82
CA GLY A 565 0.88 -1.71 7.12
C GLY A 565 -0.49 -1.05 6.94
N PHE A 566 -0.61 0.08 6.21
CA PHE A 566 -1.91 0.65 5.83
C PHE A 566 -2.69 -0.24 4.87
N ALA A 567 -2.04 -0.80 3.85
CA ALA A 567 -2.67 -1.68 2.87
C ALA A 567 -1.70 -2.75 2.35
N THR A 568 -2.27 -3.87 1.89
CA THR A 568 -1.54 -4.91 1.15
C THR A 568 -2.27 -5.24 -0.14
N TYR A 569 -1.49 -5.51 -1.19
CA TYR A 569 -2.01 -5.92 -2.49
C TYR A 569 -1.59 -7.35 -2.77
N ALA A 570 -2.40 -8.09 -3.52
CA ALA A 570 -2.07 -9.44 -3.93
C ALA A 570 -2.72 -9.78 -5.28
N LEU A 571 -2.03 -10.58 -6.09
CA LEU A 571 -2.64 -11.30 -7.21
C LEU A 571 -2.94 -12.73 -6.77
N LEU A 572 -4.19 -13.14 -6.88
CA LEU A 572 -4.65 -14.49 -6.56
C LEU A 572 -4.92 -15.28 -7.85
N ASP A 573 -4.61 -16.56 -7.85
CA ASP A 573 -5.06 -17.48 -8.89
C ASP A 573 -6.55 -17.82 -8.76
N LYS A 574 -7.08 -18.59 -9.72
CA LYS A 574 -8.49 -19.03 -9.74
C LYS A 574 -8.93 -19.84 -8.52
N ASP A 575 -7.98 -20.40 -7.76
CA ASP A 575 -8.23 -21.20 -6.56
C ASP A 575 -8.09 -20.34 -5.29
N GLY A 576 -7.87 -19.02 -5.43
CA GLY A 576 -7.71 -18.06 -4.34
C GLY A 576 -6.31 -18.06 -3.73
N LYS A 577 -5.34 -18.71 -4.36
CA LYS A 577 -3.97 -18.75 -3.85
C LYS A 577 -3.22 -17.51 -4.32
N GLU A 578 -2.58 -16.81 -3.38
CA GLU A 578 -1.64 -15.73 -3.69
C GLU A 578 -0.47 -16.24 -4.54
N ILE A 579 -0.26 -15.60 -5.68
CA ILE A 579 0.83 -15.87 -6.62
C ILE A 579 1.77 -14.67 -6.80
N VAL A 580 1.31 -13.46 -6.48
CA VAL A 580 2.13 -12.25 -6.42
C VAL A 580 1.71 -11.47 -5.18
N ALA A 581 2.68 -11.14 -4.33
CA ALA A 581 2.51 -10.17 -3.26
C ALA A 581 2.80 -8.77 -3.79
N GLY A 582 1.97 -7.82 -3.41
CA GLY A 582 2.20 -6.39 -3.56
C GLY A 582 3.44 -5.98 -2.80
N ARG A 583 4.19 -5.04 -3.38
CA ARG A 583 5.50 -4.66 -2.87
C ARG A 583 5.50 -3.32 -2.14
N LYS A 584 4.50 -2.47 -2.38
CA LYS A 584 4.26 -1.24 -1.63
C LYS A 584 3.79 -1.59 -0.21
N GLN A 585 4.72 -1.55 0.75
CA GLN A 585 4.47 -1.94 2.15
C GLN A 585 4.05 -0.75 3.03
N ALA A 586 4.19 0.47 2.54
CA ALA A 586 3.90 1.67 3.30
C ALA A 586 3.19 2.72 2.43
N TYR A 587 2.32 3.51 3.06
CA TYR A 587 1.45 4.49 2.39
C TYR A 587 1.36 5.78 3.21
N CYS A 588 1.31 6.92 2.54
CA CYS A 588 0.80 8.14 3.14
C CYS A 588 -0.73 8.05 3.30
N MET A 589 -1.28 8.50 4.42
CA MET A 589 -2.73 8.64 4.59
C MET A 589 -3.13 10.12 4.56
N GLU A 590 -3.95 10.51 3.59
CA GLU A 590 -4.43 11.88 3.47
C GLU A 590 -5.90 12.01 3.03
N ASP A 591 -6.45 13.21 3.18
CA ASP A 591 -7.79 13.54 2.70
C ASP A 591 -7.74 13.90 1.20
N THR A 592 -7.97 12.91 0.34
CA THR A 592 -7.94 13.11 -1.13
C THR A 592 -9.30 13.47 -1.73
N GLN A 593 -10.38 12.79 -1.30
CA GLN A 593 -11.72 12.95 -1.86
C GLN A 593 -12.76 13.02 -0.75
N GLN A 594 -13.70 13.96 -0.86
CA GLN A 594 -14.88 13.98 0.00
C GLN A 594 -15.91 12.98 -0.55
N ILE A 595 -16.22 11.93 0.22
CA ILE A 595 -17.11 10.83 -0.20
C ILE A 595 -18.50 10.90 0.42
N ALA A 596 -18.69 11.70 1.46
CA ALA A 596 -19.97 11.93 2.12
C ALA A 596 -20.21 13.41 2.38
N GLN A 597 -21.48 13.80 2.46
CA GLN A 597 -21.88 15.16 2.81
C GLN A 597 -22.71 15.11 4.08
N GLY A 598 -22.57 16.13 4.94
CA GLY A 598 -23.39 16.24 6.13
C GLY A 598 -22.92 17.30 7.11
N PRO A 599 -23.65 17.47 8.23
CA PRO A 599 -23.34 18.50 9.23
C PRO A 599 -22.09 18.18 10.04
N ASN A 600 -21.71 16.90 10.09
CA ASN A 600 -20.58 16.36 10.84
C ASN A 600 -19.48 15.83 9.91
N VAL A 601 -19.39 16.36 8.67
CA VAL A 601 -18.33 16.04 7.70
C VAL A 601 -17.52 17.30 7.43
N GLY A 602 -16.18 17.20 7.45
CA GLY A 602 -15.30 18.33 7.18
C GLY A 602 -15.46 18.86 5.75
N CYS A 603 -15.45 20.19 5.60
CA CYS A 603 -15.57 20.88 4.30
C CYS A 603 -14.28 20.89 3.47
N ASN A 604 -13.12 20.77 4.13
CA ASN A 604 -11.80 20.89 3.49
C ASN A 604 -10.93 19.71 3.93
N LYS A 605 -9.95 19.36 3.10
CA LYS A 605 -8.86 18.46 3.50
C LYS A 605 -8.10 19.05 4.69
N ILE A 606 -7.80 18.21 5.68
CA ILE A 606 -7.04 18.57 6.88
C ILE A 606 -5.74 17.79 6.94
N TYR A 607 -5.77 16.51 6.57
CA TYR A 607 -4.60 15.64 6.59
C TYR A 607 -3.86 15.63 5.26
N SER A 608 -2.56 15.39 5.34
CA SER A 608 -1.59 15.28 4.23
C SER A 608 -0.50 14.27 4.60
N CYS A 609 0.46 14.03 3.71
CA CYS A 609 1.59 13.15 4.04
C CYS A 609 2.50 13.63 5.18
N GLU A 610 2.37 14.89 5.61
CA GLU A 610 3.09 15.44 6.76
C GLU A 610 2.36 15.19 8.10
N ASP A 611 1.03 15.29 8.10
CA ASP A 611 0.14 15.05 9.24
C ASP A 611 -0.94 14.09 8.77
N GLN A 612 -0.72 12.79 9.02
CA GLN A 612 -1.44 11.71 8.33
C GLN A 612 -2.73 11.30 9.04
N GLY A 613 -3.77 11.12 8.24
CA GLY A 613 -5.10 10.74 8.70
C GLY A 613 -6.14 10.80 7.58
N ILE A 614 -7.34 10.28 7.87
CA ILE A 614 -8.48 10.29 6.96
C ILE A 614 -9.71 10.70 7.74
N GLN A 615 -10.26 11.87 7.43
CA GLN A 615 -11.47 12.39 8.06
C GLN A 615 -12.67 11.46 7.84
N ARG A 616 -13.61 11.48 8.79
CA ARG A 616 -14.95 10.91 8.55
C ARG A 616 -15.55 11.51 7.29
N GLY A 617 -16.07 10.67 6.39
CA GLY A 617 -16.70 11.11 5.14
C GLY A 617 -15.71 11.58 4.08
N TRP A 618 -14.42 11.29 4.28
CA TRP A 618 -13.35 11.45 3.30
C TRP A 618 -12.73 10.10 2.95
N SER A 619 -11.96 10.07 1.87
CA SER A 619 -11.19 8.92 1.44
C SER A 619 -9.78 9.30 1.04
N ASP A 620 -8.92 8.29 1.05
CA ASP A 620 -7.57 8.33 0.54
C ASP A 620 -7.49 7.53 -0.77
N LEU A 621 -7.20 8.21 -1.87
CA LEU A 621 -7.20 7.69 -3.23
C LEU A 621 -5.77 7.61 -3.77
N TYR A 622 -5.31 6.38 -3.93
CA TYR A 622 -4.12 6.05 -4.69
C TYR A 622 -4.51 5.67 -6.11
N GLY A 623 -4.41 6.62 -7.05
CA GLY A 623 -4.76 6.42 -8.46
C GLY A 623 -3.78 5.49 -9.19
N ASN A 624 -4.27 4.73 -10.19
CA ASN A 624 -3.50 3.75 -10.98
C ASN A 624 -2.29 4.31 -11.75
N THR A 625 -2.18 5.63 -11.86
CA THR A 625 -1.06 6.32 -12.49
C THR A 625 0.10 6.55 -11.54
N LEU A 626 -0.17 6.59 -10.23
CA LEU A 626 0.80 6.88 -9.19
C LEU A 626 1.94 5.86 -9.19
N ASP A 627 3.15 6.31 -8.88
CA ASP A 627 4.30 5.43 -8.80
C ASP A 627 4.11 4.39 -7.68
N CYS A 628 4.68 3.19 -7.91
CA CYS A 628 4.49 2.01 -7.09
C CYS A 628 3.03 1.51 -6.95
N GLN A 629 2.07 2.09 -7.67
CA GLN A 629 0.65 1.70 -7.61
C GLN A 629 0.33 0.55 -8.57
N TRP A 630 0.97 -0.59 -8.36
CA TRP A 630 0.85 -1.78 -9.22
C TRP A 630 1.21 -3.09 -8.53
N LEU A 631 0.93 -4.19 -9.22
CA LEU A 631 1.55 -5.50 -9.02
C LEU A 631 2.54 -5.77 -10.16
N ASP A 632 3.77 -6.17 -9.83
CA ASP A 632 4.75 -6.60 -10.82
C ASP A 632 4.40 -8.02 -11.30
N ILE A 633 3.93 -8.11 -12.53
CA ILE A 633 3.44 -9.34 -13.16
C ILE A 633 4.39 -9.86 -14.25
N THR A 634 5.66 -9.46 -14.22
CA THR A 634 6.65 -9.80 -15.26
C THR A 634 6.74 -11.31 -15.54
N ASP A 635 6.65 -12.12 -14.50
CA ASP A 635 6.77 -13.59 -14.57
C ASP A 635 5.42 -14.31 -14.52
N VAL A 636 4.29 -13.58 -14.59
CA VAL A 636 2.93 -14.15 -14.55
C VAL A 636 2.46 -14.52 -15.96
N ALA A 637 1.93 -15.73 -16.11
CA ALA A 637 1.40 -16.20 -17.37
C ALA A 637 0.01 -15.58 -17.68
N PRO A 638 -0.38 -15.43 -18.95
CA PRO A 638 -1.74 -15.03 -19.31
C PRO A 638 -2.81 -15.95 -18.70
N GLY A 639 -3.92 -15.37 -18.26
CA GLY A 639 -4.98 -16.11 -17.57
C GLY A 639 -5.97 -15.23 -16.81
N GLU A 640 -6.89 -15.90 -16.11
CA GLU A 640 -7.87 -15.29 -15.21
C GLU A 640 -7.33 -15.31 -13.77
N TYR A 641 -7.35 -14.16 -13.13
CA TYR A 641 -6.83 -13.93 -11.79
C TYR A 641 -7.78 -13.01 -10.99
N PHE A 642 -7.45 -12.77 -9.73
CA PHE A 642 -8.10 -11.76 -8.91
C PHE A 642 -7.08 -10.82 -8.29
N ILE A 643 -7.37 -9.53 -8.30
CA ILE A 643 -6.65 -8.55 -7.49
C ILE A 643 -7.33 -8.53 -6.12
N GLN A 644 -6.55 -8.72 -5.05
CA GLN A 644 -7.00 -8.53 -3.69
C GLN A 644 -6.29 -7.34 -3.08
N VAL A 645 -7.07 -6.48 -2.43
CA VAL A 645 -6.57 -5.38 -1.60
C VAL A 645 -7.12 -5.57 -0.21
N LYS A 646 -6.26 -5.46 0.80
CA LYS A 646 -6.64 -5.51 2.22
C LYS A 646 -6.10 -4.29 2.94
N LEU A 647 -6.99 -3.49 3.53
CA LEU A 647 -6.67 -2.38 4.42
C LEU A 647 -6.38 -2.88 5.84
N ASN A 648 -5.51 -2.18 6.56
CA ASN A 648 -5.11 -2.49 7.93
C ASN A 648 -4.81 -4.00 8.17
N PRO A 649 -4.03 -4.67 7.29
CA PRO A 649 -3.85 -6.11 7.33
C PRO A 649 -3.26 -6.62 8.65
N SER A 650 -2.43 -5.80 9.30
CA SER A 650 -1.73 -6.06 10.56
C SER A 650 -2.46 -5.53 11.79
N ARG A 651 -3.65 -4.92 11.63
CA ARG A 651 -4.46 -4.33 12.71
C ARG A 651 -3.75 -3.21 13.49
N GLU A 652 -2.92 -2.40 12.83
CA GLU A 652 -2.09 -1.39 13.50
C GLU A 652 -2.88 -0.24 14.14
N PHE A 653 -4.13 -0.05 13.72
CA PHE A 653 -5.06 0.91 14.30
C PHE A 653 -6.44 0.28 14.48
N GLU A 654 -7.18 0.79 15.46
CA GLU A 654 -8.51 0.29 15.80
C GLU A 654 -9.59 0.81 14.86
N GLU A 655 -10.45 -0.10 14.41
CA GLU A 655 -11.59 0.21 13.55
C GLU A 655 -12.91 -0.31 14.17
N VAL A 656 -14.03 0.14 13.61
CA VAL A 656 -15.36 -0.41 13.92
C VAL A 656 -15.41 -1.90 13.56
N SER A 657 -15.03 -2.22 12.33
CA SER A 657 -14.93 -3.58 11.81
C SER A 657 -13.60 -3.76 11.09
N LEU A 658 -13.14 -5.01 11.03
CA LEU A 658 -12.03 -5.42 10.14
C LEU A 658 -12.53 -6.38 9.05
N ASP A 659 -13.83 -6.69 9.04
CA ASP A 659 -14.44 -7.70 8.17
C ASP A 659 -14.69 -7.16 6.76
N ASN A 660 -14.77 -5.84 6.63
CA ASN A 660 -15.03 -5.09 5.40
C ASN A 660 -13.76 -4.44 4.81
N ASN A 661 -12.58 -4.71 5.40
CA ASN A 661 -11.30 -4.15 4.96
C ASN A 661 -10.73 -4.81 3.68
N THR A 662 -11.37 -5.85 3.14
CA THR A 662 -10.84 -6.61 1.99
C THR A 662 -11.77 -6.51 0.78
N ALA A 663 -11.23 -6.14 -0.37
CA ALA A 663 -11.89 -6.22 -1.67
C ALA A 663 -11.16 -7.19 -2.58
N THR A 664 -11.90 -7.91 -3.44
CA THR A 664 -11.31 -8.85 -4.41
C THR A 664 -12.04 -8.77 -5.73
N VAL A 665 -11.36 -8.30 -6.78
CA VAL A 665 -11.95 -8.06 -8.10
C VAL A 665 -11.29 -8.94 -9.18
N PRO A 666 -12.02 -9.41 -10.20
CA PRO A 666 -11.45 -10.22 -11.27
C PRO A 666 -10.56 -9.38 -12.21
N VAL A 667 -9.50 -9.99 -12.74
CA VAL A 667 -8.65 -9.41 -13.80
C VAL A 667 -8.21 -10.49 -14.80
N THR A 668 -8.19 -10.14 -16.08
CA THR A 668 -7.69 -11.01 -17.16
C THR A 668 -6.35 -10.47 -17.67
N ILE A 669 -5.28 -11.26 -17.52
CA ILE A 669 -3.94 -10.94 -18.03
C ILE A 669 -3.80 -11.57 -19.42
N GLN A 670 -3.43 -10.78 -20.43
CA GLN A 670 -3.38 -11.19 -21.85
C GLN A 670 -1.98 -11.60 -22.33
#